data_AF-A0A938BHM5-F1
#
_entry.id   AF-A0A938BHM5-F1
#
_cell.length_a   1.000
_cell.length_b   1.000
_cell.length_c   1.000
_cell.angle_alpha   90.00
_cell.angle_beta   90.00
_cell.angle_gamma   90.00
#
_symmetry.space_group_name_H-M   'P 1'
#
loop_
_entity.id
_entity.type
_entity.pdbx_description
1 polymer ?
#
loop_
_entity_poly.entity_id
_entity_poly.type
_entity_poly.pdbx_seq_one_letter_code
_entity_poly.pdbx_strand_id
1 'polypeptide(L)'
;MVLTRLSPRGLLRKLDAAGAVGVITDYPQPHLPDATAWIKFGWGHIPRSEDPARLVGLVLSENQGAALRRLIGLHDVVRAHVKVDVRKYGGHHDLVSARVMGRDDPQDEVWTLAHSAEPGAVDNASGVSVCLEMARILESLIAAGRLSRPRRTIRFLNAYECYGFFHYMEQVSRLETPLAGVNLDMLGMKPDVCNGRLSWRATIPMSAGFVDCIGEAVLRATLPHIASGYTLHTGPFVSTADTLAGDPKYGFPCPWLTTHYRDEGVYHAYHSSADTRELLSPEGLAVCAAGTAAYLYYLADMGSEQAVEMAQTETARTLDILRRGVKDAASGLLPSAGQTKQKPPDTPQDGAEPLSLEEIDYLREAHTVSVDRLQRWLWGGDRRALMAVFDTCKKTVSDTARAKRKKTRASSLEPIPYRTAFLSPMPANVPTDIAHRLSASGLADWAVFWADGRRTISDIATELSCEYQRPVETEQVEKYLRGLADLGYVKMIQPERMITKDRLIADLRRLGLCPGMDVMVHSSLSVLGPVLGGAETVVDALLEAAGPSGTVLMPSFHHRVAQVFNPMTTPTINGAIPDVFWRRSEAVRSDHPTHAVAAIGPRAEWYCENHAETGIWSPESPIGKLIHHDGYLLALGVTHHTTTTYHVAEVSIPCGCIDPFGNMHKIVGNDGVVREVKSLAFRAGECPVPPVRLHDTLRATGQERYGRIGDTEASLVKGIDLWNTRRAHLKDVCPSCTVRPNYAKAVGR
;
A
#
# COMPACT_ATOMS: atom_id res chain seq x y z
N MET A 1 -10.56 -32.27 35.16
CA MET A 1 -10.47 -30.87 34.67
C MET A 1 -9.37 -30.16 35.44
N VAL A 2 -8.75 -29.14 34.86
CA VAL A 2 -7.69 -28.33 35.50
C VAL A 2 -8.23 -26.94 35.80
N LEU A 3 -8.14 -26.50 37.06
CA LEU A 3 -8.43 -25.12 37.47
C LEU A 3 -7.12 -24.32 37.55
N THR A 4 -7.04 -23.16 36.89
CA THR A 4 -5.81 -22.35 36.84
C THR A 4 -6.08 -20.85 36.85
N ARG A 5 -5.19 -20.07 37.49
CA ARG A 5 -5.16 -18.59 37.39
C ARG A 5 -4.38 -18.09 36.18
N LEU A 6 -3.72 -18.99 35.45
CA LEU A 6 -2.87 -18.65 34.31
C LEU A 6 -3.70 -18.51 33.04
N SER A 7 -3.23 -17.69 32.10
CA SER A 7 -3.78 -17.66 30.74
C SER A 7 -3.58 -19.04 30.09
N PRO A 8 -4.66 -19.74 29.68
CA PRO A 8 -4.54 -21.09 29.17
C PRO A 8 -3.96 -21.15 27.75
N ARG A 9 -3.89 -20.02 27.01
CA ARG A 9 -3.51 -19.95 25.59
C ARG A 9 -2.20 -20.70 25.27
N GLY A 10 -1.16 -20.53 26.09
CA GLY A 10 0.14 -21.21 25.92
C GLY A 10 0.23 -22.61 26.56
N LEU A 11 -0.81 -23.03 27.29
CA LEU A 11 -0.83 -24.26 28.07
C LEU A 11 -1.70 -25.35 27.45
N LEU A 12 -2.61 -25.02 26.53
CA LEU A 12 -3.60 -25.96 25.97
C LEU A 12 -2.97 -27.27 25.47
N ARG A 13 -1.89 -27.21 24.68
CA ARG A 13 -1.20 -28.41 24.17
C ARG A 13 -0.61 -29.28 25.29
N LYS A 14 -0.04 -28.66 26.32
CA LYS A 14 0.53 -29.36 27.48
C LYS A 14 -0.56 -30.00 28.33
N LEU A 15 -1.67 -29.28 28.52
CA LEU A 15 -2.83 -29.76 29.27
C LEU A 15 -3.49 -30.95 28.55
N ASP A 16 -3.64 -30.87 27.23
CA ASP A 16 -4.13 -31.97 26.40
C ASP A 16 -3.21 -33.20 26.47
N ALA A 17 -1.89 -33.01 26.30
CA ALA A 17 -0.91 -34.09 26.40
C ALA A 17 -0.87 -34.75 27.79
N ALA A 18 -1.14 -33.98 28.86
CA ALA A 18 -1.27 -34.50 30.22
C ALA A 18 -2.60 -35.21 30.51
N GLY A 19 -3.51 -35.30 29.52
CA GLY A 19 -4.79 -35.98 29.63
C GLY A 19 -5.89 -35.16 30.29
N ALA A 20 -5.77 -33.82 30.35
CA ALA A 20 -6.83 -32.97 30.87
C ALA A 20 -8.09 -33.07 29.99
N VAL A 21 -9.24 -33.33 30.63
CA VAL A 21 -10.55 -33.37 29.96
C VAL A 21 -11.24 -31.99 29.84
N GLY A 22 -10.58 -30.94 30.33
CA GLY A 22 -11.10 -29.56 30.31
C GLY A 22 -10.31 -28.63 31.23
N VAL A 23 -10.38 -27.33 30.94
CA VAL A 23 -9.68 -26.25 31.63
C VAL A 23 -10.69 -25.23 32.12
N ILE A 24 -10.63 -24.91 33.41
CA ILE A 24 -11.33 -23.78 34.02
C ILE A 24 -10.27 -22.75 34.34
N THR A 25 -10.41 -21.55 33.81
CA THR A 25 -9.52 -20.44 34.14
C THR A 25 -10.30 -19.33 34.82
N ASP A 26 -9.72 -18.78 35.87
CA ASP A 26 -10.15 -17.55 36.54
C ASP A 26 -9.04 -16.51 36.43
N TYR A 27 -8.48 -16.39 35.22
CA TYR A 27 -7.48 -15.39 34.89
C TYR A 27 -7.96 -14.01 35.38
N PRO A 28 -7.23 -13.37 36.30
CA PRO A 28 -7.72 -12.20 37.00
C PRO A 28 -7.89 -11.02 36.04
N GLN A 29 -9.00 -10.30 36.16
CA GLN A 29 -9.14 -8.99 35.57
C GLN A 29 -8.80 -7.92 36.61
N PRO A 30 -7.73 -7.14 36.40
CA PRO A 30 -7.30 -6.13 37.36
C PRO A 30 -8.46 -5.24 37.81
N HIS A 31 -8.63 -5.10 39.12
CA HIS A 31 -9.69 -4.28 39.75
C HIS A 31 -11.13 -4.70 39.47
N LEU A 32 -11.38 -5.78 38.74
CA LEU A 32 -12.72 -6.26 38.36
C LEU A 32 -12.89 -7.75 38.69
N PRO A 33 -12.93 -8.12 39.97
CA PRO A 33 -12.91 -9.53 40.40
C PRO A 33 -14.17 -10.32 40.02
N ASP A 34 -15.25 -9.63 39.64
CA ASP A 34 -16.50 -10.22 39.15
C ASP A 34 -16.58 -10.33 37.62
N ALA A 35 -15.65 -9.70 36.90
CA ALA A 35 -15.60 -9.80 35.45
C ALA A 35 -14.95 -11.11 35.01
N THR A 36 -15.50 -11.73 33.95
CA THR A 36 -14.86 -12.85 33.28
C THR A 36 -13.94 -12.31 32.18
N ALA A 37 -12.69 -12.76 32.16
CA ALA A 37 -11.78 -12.44 31.07
C ALA A 37 -12.24 -13.07 29.75
N TRP A 38 -12.06 -12.37 28.65
CA TRP A 38 -12.21 -12.94 27.32
C TRP A 38 -10.95 -13.74 26.99
N ILE A 39 -11.08 -15.06 27.02
CA ILE A 39 -9.98 -15.98 26.78
C ILE A 39 -10.13 -16.59 25.39
N LYS A 40 -9.17 -16.28 24.50
CA LYS A 40 -9.09 -16.81 23.14
C LYS A 40 -8.76 -18.32 23.14
N PHE A 41 -9.74 -19.17 23.42
CA PHE A 41 -9.57 -20.63 23.26
C PHE A 41 -9.46 -21.03 21.78
N GLY A 42 -10.17 -20.36 20.86
CA GLY A 42 -10.43 -20.84 19.48
C GLY A 42 -9.58 -20.29 18.33
N TRP A 43 -8.66 -19.34 18.56
CA TRP A 43 -7.84 -18.71 17.50
C TRP A 43 -6.71 -19.63 16.98
N GLY A 44 -7.05 -20.80 16.44
CA GLY A 44 -6.08 -21.78 15.92
C GLY A 44 -5.23 -22.50 16.98
N HIS A 45 -5.47 -22.24 18.26
CA HIS A 45 -4.67 -22.76 19.38
C HIS A 45 -5.26 -24.00 20.06
N ILE A 46 -6.55 -24.33 19.85
CA ILE A 46 -7.07 -25.66 20.17
C ILE A 46 -6.36 -26.65 19.25
N PRO A 47 -5.66 -27.66 19.78
CA PRO A 47 -5.08 -28.70 18.95
C PRO A 47 -6.13 -29.23 17.96
N ARG A 48 -5.78 -29.29 16.68
CA ARG A 48 -6.56 -30.03 15.67
C ARG A 48 -6.37 -31.53 15.92
N SER A 49 -6.72 -32.00 17.12
CA SER A 49 -6.80 -33.43 17.40
C SER A 49 -8.00 -34.03 16.65
N GLU A 50 -7.87 -35.30 16.28
CA GLU A 50 -8.96 -36.09 15.70
C GLU A 50 -10.10 -36.35 16.70
N ASP A 51 -9.86 -36.12 18.01
CA ASP A 51 -10.87 -36.17 19.06
C ASP A 51 -11.43 -34.75 19.36
N PRO A 52 -12.60 -34.38 18.81
CA PRO A 52 -13.20 -33.08 18.99
C PRO A 52 -13.72 -32.77 20.40
N ALA A 53 -13.77 -33.75 21.29
CA ALA A 53 -14.42 -33.62 22.60
C ALA A 53 -13.44 -33.44 23.77
N ARG A 54 -12.12 -33.55 23.55
CA ARG A 54 -11.21 -33.82 24.68
C ARG A 54 -10.91 -32.61 25.58
N LEU A 55 -10.91 -31.37 25.08
CA LEU A 55 -10.51 -30.20 25.89
C LEU A 55 -11.51 -29.05 25.80
N VAL A 56 -12.42 -28.97 26.77
CA VAL A 56 -13.37 -27.86 26.94
C VAL A 56 -12.72 -26.73 27.76
N GLY A 57 -12.89 -25.47 27.33
CA GLY A 57 -12.49 -24.28 28.08
C GLY A 57 -13.68 -23.58 28.75
N LEU A 58 -13.57 -23.27 30.05
CA LEU A 58 -14.52 -22.45 30.80
C LEU A 58 -13.78 -21.28 31.44
N VAL A 59 -14.39 -20.09 31.43
CA VAL A 59 -13.86 -18.92 32.12
C VAL A 59 -14.77 -18.55 33.28
N LEU A 60 -14.17 -18.30 34.43
CA LEU A 60 -14.81 -17.79 35.63
C LEU A 60 -14.25 -16.41 35.97
N SER A 61 -14.99 -15.63 36.74
CA SER A 61 -14.44 -14.44 37.40
C SER A 61 -13.49 -14.86 38.53
N GLU A 62 -12.64 -13.94 39.00
CA GLU A 62 -11.74 -14.21 40.13
C GLU A 62 -12.52 -14.62 41.39
N ASN A 63 -13.64 -13.97 41.66
CA ASN A 63 -14.50 -14.30 42.81
C ASN A 63 -15.13 -15.69 42.67
N GLN A 64 -15.58 -16.07 41.47
CA GLN A 64 -16.10 -17.41 41.19
C GLN A 64 -15.00 -18.47 41.30
N GLY A 65 -13.81 -18.21 40.77
CA GLY A 65 -12.66 -19.09 40.89
C GLY A 65 -12.18 -19.26 42.33
N ALA A 66 -12.15 -18.18 43.12
CA ALA A 66 -11.86 -18.23 44.55
C ALA A 66 -12.92 -19.05 45.32
N ALA A 67 -14.20 -18.90 44.99
CA ALA A 67 -15.27 -19.73 45.56
C ALA A 67 -15.07 -21.21 45.23
N LEU A 68 -14.71 -21.54 43.98
CA LEU A 68 -14.43 -22.90 43.57
C LEU A 68 -13.20 -23.48 44.29
N ARG A 69 -12.12 -22.70 44.46
CA ARG A 69 -10.95 -23.15 45.25
C ARG A 69 -11.28 -23.38 46.71
N ARG A 70 -12.12 -22.54 47.33
CA ARG A 70 -12.60 -22.77 48.69
C ARG A 70 -13.35 -24.09 48.79
N LEU A 71 -14.26 -24.38 47.85
CA LEU A 71 -14.96 -25.67 47.81
C LEU A 71 -14.00 -26.86 47.67
N ILE A 72 -12.98 -26.74 46.81
CA ILE A 72 -11.93 -27.77 46.66
C ILE A 72 -11.14 -27.97 47.96
N GLY A 73 -10.88 -26.91 48.73
CA GLY A 73 -10.20 -27.01 50.03
C GLY A 73 -11.04 -27.62 51.14
N LEU A 74 -12.37 -27.59 51.04
CA LEU A 74 -13.30 -28.09 52.06
C LEU A 74 -13.70 -29.56 51.85
N HIS A 75 -13.41 -30.15 50.69
CA HIS A 75 -13.86 -31.48 50.32
C HIS A 75 -12.74 -32.27 49.64
N ASP A 76 -12.56 -33.54 50.03
CA ASP A 76 -11.56 -34.43 49.41
C ASP A 76 -11.80 -34.61 47.90
N VAL A 77 -13.07 -34.55 47.47
CA VAL A 77 -13.47 -34.66 46.07
C VAL A 77 -14.58 -33.66 45.75
N VAL A 78 -14.30 -32.73 44.83
CA VAL A 78 -15.31 -31.86 44.22
C VAL A 78 -15.68 -32.41 42.84
N ARG A 79 -16.96 -32.73 42.64
CA ARG A 79 -17.49 -33.21 41.34
C ARG A 79 -18.16 -32.06 40.60
N ALA A 80 -17.71 -31.78 39.37
CA ALA A 80 -18.36 -30.83 38.48
C ALA A 80 -19.17 -31.59 37.43
N HIS A 81 -20.45 -31.23 37.27
CA HIS A 81 -21.25 -31.66 36.14
C HIS A 81 -21.15 -30.60 35.05
N VAL A 82 -20.43 -30.91 33.96
CA VAL A 82 -20.20 -30.00 32.85
C VAL A 82 -20.85 -30.55 31.60
N LYS A 83 -21.79 -29.78 31.04
CA LYS A 83 -22.39 -30.05 29.73
C LYS A 83 -22.01 -28.90 28.81
N VAL A 84 -21.21 -29.20 27.78
CA VAL A 84 -20.88 -28.24 26.72
C VAL A 84 -21.27 -28.87 25.39
N ASP A 85 -22.16 -28.18 24.68
CA ASP A 85 -22.53 -28.54 23.32
C ASP A 85 -21.62 -27.76 22.36
N VAL A 86 -20.61 -28.44 21.83
CA VAL A 86 -19.67 -27.87 20.85
C VAL A 86 -19.89 -28.55 19.51
N ARG A 87 -20.12 -27.74 18.48
CA ARG A 87 -20.20 -28.23 17.10
C ARG A 87 -18.95 -27.80 16.35
N LYS A 88 -18.26 -28.75 15.72
CA LYS A 88 -17.25 -28.46 14.70
C LYS A 88 -17.95 -28.43 13.34
N TYR A 89 -17.79 -27.34 12.62
CA TYR A 89 -18.27 -27.20 11.25
C TYR A 89 -17.33 -26.28 10.49
N GLY A 90 -17.26 -26.45 9.17
CA GLY A 90 -16.68 -25.41 8.31
C GLY A 90 -17.62 -24.21 8.34
N GLY A 91 -17.11 -23.04 8.75
CA GLY A 91 -17.86 -21.78 8.80
C GLY A 91 -17.26 -20.73 7.88
N HIS A 92 -17.99 -19.63 7.70
CA HIS A 92 -17.51 -18.39 7.10
C HIS A 92 -17.63 -17.27 8.13
N HIS A 93 -16.79 -16.24 7.98
CA HIS A 93 -16.94 -14.97 8.68
C HIS A 93 -17.44 -13.93 7.69
N ASP A 94 -18.45 -13.17 8.10
CA ASP A 94 -18.98 -12.10 7.25
C ASP A 94 -18.01 -10.92 7.21
N LEU A 95 -17.96 -10.30 6.03
CA LEU A 95 -17.31 -9.02 5.80
C LEU A 95 -18.36 -8.06 5.22
N VAL A 96 -18.50 -6.91 5.87
CA VAL A 96 -19.37 -5.84 5.41
C VAL A 96 -18.54 -4.81 4.66
N SER A 97 -18.93 -4.49 3.44
CA SER A 97 -18.37 -3.37 2.68
C SER A 97 -19.48 -2.44 2.23
N ALA A 98 -19.35 -1.16 2.61
CA ALA A 98 -20.21 -0.08 2.14
C ALA A 98 -19.37 1.02 1.48
N ARG A 99 -20.02 1.88 0.69
CA ARG A 99 -19.36 2.96 -0.05
C ARG A 99 -20.20 4.21 -0.06
N VAL A 100 -19.57 5.35 0.21
CA VAL A 100 -20.05 6.67 -0.24
C VAL A 100 -19.38 6.91 -1.58
N MET A 101 -20.16 6.80 -2.65
CA MET A 101 -19.63 6.86 -4.02
C MET A 101 -19.06 8.25 -4.31
N GLY A 102 -17.87 8.29 -4.90
CA GLY A 102 -17.28 9.49 -5.46
C GLY A 102 -18.06 9.98 -6.69
N ARG A 103 -18.03 11.29 -6.95
CA ARG A 103 -18.71 11.89 -8.11
C ARG A 103 -17.94 11.66 -9.42
N ASP A 104 -16.61 11.55 -9.34
CA ASP A 104 -15.73 11.55 -10.51
C ASP A 104 -15.18 10.15 -10.79
N ASP A 105 -14.33 9.60 -9.91
CA ASP A 105 -13.76 8.26 -10.05
C ASP A 105 -14.25 7.29 -8.96
N PRO A 106 -15.05 6.27 -9.30
CA PRO A 106 -15.55 5.30 -8.35
C PRO A 106 -14.55 4.17 -8.00
N GLN A 107 -13.42 4.06 -8.70
CA GLN A 107 -12.38 3.05 -8.44
C GLN A 107 -11.25 3.56 -7.55
N ASP A 108 -11.09 4.88 -7.44
CA ASP A 108 -10.13 5.52 -6.57
C ASP A 108 -10.74 5.72 -5.17
N GLU A 109 -10.07 5.25 -4.12
CA GLU A 109 -10.69 5.03 -2.80
C GLU A 109 -9.83 5.44 -1.61
N VAL A 110 -10.48 6.01 -0.59
CA VAL A 110 -9.96 6.12 0.79
C VAL A 110 -10.78 5.26 1.73
N TRP A 111 -10.15 4.65 2.73
CA TRP A 111 -10.75 3.56 3.48
C TRP A 111 -10.91 3.86 4.97
N THR A 112 -11.94 3.29 5.58
CA THR A 112 -12.02 3.14 7.03
C THR A 112 -12.27 1.69 7.40
N LEU A 113 -11.56 1.23 8.42
CA LEU A 113 -11.52 -0.14 8.88
C LEU A 113 -11.97 -0.19 10.33
N ALA A 114 -12.89 -1.09 10.66
CA ALA A 114 -13.24 -1.40 12.06
C ALA A 114 -13.52 -2.89 12.17
N HIS A 115 -12.83 -3.59 13.05
CA HIS A 115 -13.03 -5.03 13.18
C HIS A 115 -14.37 -5.34 13.89
N SER A 116 -15.02 -6.42 13.46
CA SER A 116 -16.30 -6.89 14.00
C SER A 116 -16.14 -8.09 14.94
N ALA A 117 -14.90 -8.41 15.32
CA ALA A 117 -14.59 -9.46 16.28
C ALA A 117 -14.48 -8.86 17.70
N GLU A 118 -14.41 -9.73 18.70
CA GLU A 118 -14.23 -9.39 20.13
C GLU A 118 -15.54 -9.03 20.89
N PRO A 119 -15.76 -9.59 22.10
CA PRO A 119 -16.98 -9.37 22.86
C PRO A 119 -16.84 -8.13 23.74
N GLY A 120 -17.51 -7.04 23.35
CA GLY A 120 -17.45 -5.81 24.11
C GLY A 120 -18.19 -4.65 23.45
N ALA A 121 -18.61 -3.67 24.27
CA ALA A 121 -19.22 -2.45 23.76
C ALA A 121 -18.16 -1.49 23.20
N VAL A 122 -17.04 -1.35 23.88
CA VAL A 122 -15.91 -0.54 23.43
C VAL A 122 -15.05 -1.33 22.45
N ASP A 123 -14.79 -2.60 22.72
CA ASP A 123 -13.95 -3.49 21.91
C ASP A 123 -14.78 -4.66 21.31
N ASN A 124 -15.33 -4.53 20.10
CA ASN A 124 -15.24 -3.35 19.23
C ASN A 124 -16.56 -2.94 18.57
N ALA A 125 -17.69 -3.12 19.28
CA ALA A 125 -18.98 -2.67 18.78
C ALA A 125 -19.00 -1.15 18.51
N SER A 126 -18.25 -0.34 19.27
CA SER A 126 -18.19 1.12 19.08
C SER A 126 -17.47 1.51 17.79
N GLY A 127 -16.35 0.87 17.43
CA GLY A 127 -15.63 1.13 16.18
C GLY A 127 -16.51 0.85 14.95
N VAL A 128 -17.23 -0.28 14.97
CA VAL A 128 -18.22 -0.63 13.92
C VAL A 128 -19.36 0.39 13.88
N SER A 129 -19.87 0.82 15.03
CA SER A 129 -20.96 1.80 15.11
C SER A 129 -20.55 3.17 14.56
N VAL A 130 -19.35 3.65 14.89
CA VAL A 130 -18.78 4.90 14.36
C VAL A 130 -18.59 4.79 12.85
N CYS A 131 -18.10 3.65 12.35
CA CYS A 131 -17.97 3.37 10.92
C CYS A 131 -19.30 3.57 10.16
N LEU A 132 -20.39 3.00 10.66
CA LEU A 132 -21.72 3.14 10.08
C LEU A 132 -22.26 4.59 10.19
N GLU A 133 -22.06 5.24 11.34
CA GLU A 133 -22.54 6.59 11.58
C GLU A 133 -21.87 7.62 10.68
N MET A 134 -20.57 7.45 10.38
CA MET A 134 -19.88 8.30 9.40
C MET A 134 -20.52 8.23 8.01
N ALA A 135 -20.85 7.04 7.52
CA ALA A 135 -21.52 6.88 6.23
C ALA A 135 -22.88 7.60 6.21
N ARG A 136 -23.65 7.48 7.31
CA ARG A 136 -24.92 8.18 7.49
C ARG A 136 -24.75 9.71 7.49
N ILE A 137 -23.77 10.23 8.22
CA ILE A 137 -23.46 11.67 8.30
C ILE A 137 -23.15 12.21 6.90
N LEU A 138 -22.23 11.57 6.19
CA LEU A 138 -21.77 12.02 4.88
C LEU A 138 -22.90 12.02 3.85
N GLU A 139 -23.63 10.91 3.68
CA GLU A 139 -24.75 10.86 2.73
C GLU A 139 -25.89 11.83 3.12
N SER A 140 -26.15 12.03 4.41
CA SER A 140 -27.17 13.00 4.85
C SER A 140 -26.78 14.44 4.49
N LEU A 141 -25.50 14.82 4.70
CA LEU A 141 -25.00 16.15 4.36
C LEU A 141 -24.96 16.37 2.84
N ILE A 142 -24.60 15.34 2.08
CA ILE A 142 -24.62 15.36 0.61
C ILE A 142 -26.04 15.51 0.08
N ALA A 143 -26.98 14.68 0.56
CA ALA A 143 -28.38 14.73 0.16
C ALA A 143 -29.04 16.08 0.51
N ALA A 144 -28.63 16.71 1.61
CA ALA A 144 -29.08 18.03 2.02
C ALA A 144 -28.40 19.20 1.27
N GLY A 145 -27.44 18.93 0.36
CA GLY A 145 -26.69 19.96 -0.37
C GLY A 145 -25.72 20.78 0.51
N ARG A 146 -25.46 20.33 1.74
CA ARG A 146 -24.52 20.99 2.67
C ARG A 146 -23.07 20.60 2.40
N LEU A 147 -22.86 19.53 1.65
CA LEU A 147 -21.57 19.02 1.24
C LEU A 147 -21.67 18.56 -0.21
N SER A 148 -20.66 18.83 -1.02
CA SER A 148 -20.57 18.20 -2.34
C SER A 148 -20.25 16.71 -2.19
N ARG A 149 -20.65 15.89 -3.15
CA ARG A 149 -20.16 14.51 -3.21
C ARG A 149 -18.65 14.54 -3.50
N PRO A 150 -17.78 13.81 -2.77
CA PRO A 150 -16.33 13.92 -2.94
C PRO A 150 -15.88 13.41 -4.33
N ARG A 151 -14.72 13.85 -4.82
CA ARG A 151 -14.14 13.36 -6.09
C ARG A 151 -14.03 11.84 -6.13
N ARG A 152 -13.54 11.25 -5.04
CA ARG A 152 -13.22 9.82 -4.89
C ARG A 152 -14.16 9.12 -3.92
N THR A 153 -14.15 7.79 -3.96
CA THR A 153 -15.03 6.98 -3.12
C THR A 153 -14.47 6.81 -1.71
N ILE A 154 -15.33 6.90 -0.70
CA ILE A 154 -14.99 6.54 0.69
C ILE A 154 -15.54 5.14 0.93
N ARG A 155 -14.67 4.19 1.27
CA ARG A 155 -15.04 2.81 1.58
C ARG A 155 -15.04 2.56 3.08
N PHE A 156 -16.10 1.89 3.52
CA PHE A 156 -16.30 1.42 4.88
C PHE A 156 -16.15 -0.10 4.89
N LEU A 157 -15.28 -0.62 5.76
CA LEU A 157 -15.04 -2.06 5.89
C LEU A 157 -15.15 -2.49 7.34
N ASN A 158 -16.00 -3.50 7.57
CA ASN A 158 -16.05 -4.23 8.82
C ASN A 158 -15.80 -5.71 8.59
N ALA A 159 -14.84 -6.28 9.30
CA ALA A 159 -14.42 -7.66 9.06
C ALA A 159 -13.89 -8.32 10.33
N TYR A 160 -13.70 -9.63 10.28
CA TYR A 160 -13.13 -10.42 11.36
C TYR A 160 -11.64 -10.11 11.57
N GLU A 161 -11.37 -9.09 12.38
CA GLU A 161 -10.03 -8.54 12.67
C GLU A 161 -9.19 -8.35 11.40
N CYS A 162 -7.88 -8.43 11.50
CA CYS A 162 -6.98 -8.26 10.37
C CYS A 162 -7.19 -9.30 9.25
N TYR A 163 -7.62 -10.51 9.60
CA TYR A 163 -7.78 -11.62 8.67
C TYR A 163 -8.84 -11.34 7.61
N GLY A 164 -9.98 -10.77 8.03
CA GLY A 164 -11.04 -10.39 7.11
C GLY A 164 -10.59 -9.29 6.15
N PHE A 165 -9.84 -8.30 6.63
CA PHE A 165 -9.29 -7.24 5.78
C PHE A 165 -8.27 -7.78 4.77
N PHE A 166 -7.33 -8.62 5.20
CA PHE A 166 -6.35 -9.21 4.29
C PHE A 166 -6.99 -10.09 3.24
N HIS A 167 -7.94 -10.95 3.64
CA HIS A 167 -8.70 -11.75 2.70
C HIS A 167 -9.41 -10.89 1.65
N TYR A 168 -10.01 -9.76 2.07
CA TYR A 168 -10.65 -8.82 1.17
C TYR A 168 -9.67 -8.13 0.20
N MET A 169 -8.47 -7.79 0.67
CA MET A 169 -7.44 -7.20 -0.17
C MET A 169 -6.92 -8.20 -1.22
N GLU A 170 -6.78 -9.47 -0.85
CA GLU A 170 -6.29 -10.53 -1.75
C GLU A 170 -7.35 -11.01 -2.75
N GLN A 171 -8.63 -11.06 -2.37
CA GLN A 171 -9.69 -11.60 -3.23
C GLN A 171 -10.33 -10.56 -4.16
N VAL A 172 -10.36 -9.29 -3.74
CA VAL A 172 -11.01 -8.23 -4.54
C VAL A 172 -9.96 -7.54 -5.39
N SER A 173 -9.99 -7.83 -6.70
CA SER A 173 -9.14 -7.17 -7.69
C SER A 173 -9.43 -5.67 -7.74
N ARG A 174 -8.37 -4.86 -7.79
CA ARG A 174 -8.43 -3.40 -7.91
C ARG A 174 -7.37 -2.92 -8.89
N LEU A 175 -7.60 -1.75 -9.47
CA LEU A 175 -6.62 -1.12 -10.35
C LEU A 175 -5.39 -0.66 -9.55
N GLU A 176 -5.61 -0.11 -8.36
CA GLU A 176 -4.57 0.26 -7.42
C GLU A 176 -5.00 0.02 -5.98
N THR A 177 -4.03 0.14 -5.07
CA THR A 177 -4.27 0.13 -3.64
C THR A 177 -5.04 1.39 -3.23
N PRO A 178 -5.72 1.42 -2.07
CA PRO A 178 -6.33 2.64 -1.56
C PRO A 178 -5.32 3.81 -1.50
N LEU A 179 -5.80 5.04 -1.52
CA LEU A 179 -4.95 6.21 -1.38
C LEU A 179 -4.45 6.36 0.05
N ALA A 180 -5.35 6.19 1.02
CA ALA A 180 -5.12 6.27 2.46
C ALA A 180 -6.28 5.58 3.20
N GLY A 181 -6.14 5.41 4.50
CA GLY A 181 -7.26 5.01 5.34
C GLY A 181 -7.07 5.31 6.82
N VAL A 182 -7.98 4.81 7.66
CA VAL A 182 -7.92 4.93 9.11
C VAL A 182 -8.53 3.71 9.77
N ASN A 183 -7.81 3.13 10.72
CA ASN A 183 -8.33 2.07 11.57
C ASN A 183 -9.06 2.67 12.77
N LEU A 184 -10.23 2.12 13.08
CA LEU A 184 -11.12 2.53 14.17
C LEU A 184 -11.28 1.37 15.13
N ASP A 185 -10.73 1.56 16.33
CA ASP A 185 -10.78 0.52 17.35
C ASP A 185 -10.83 1.14 18.75
N MET A 186 -11.73 0.62 19.58
CA MET A 186 -11.95 1.06 20.95
C MET A 186 -12.26 2.56 21.06
N LEU A 187 -13.35 3.00 20.45
CA LEU A 187 -13.75 4.42 20.37
C LEU A 187 -14.85 4.79 21.35
N GLY A 188 -14.85 6.07 21.75
CA GLY A 188 -15.97 6.69 22.46
C GLY A 188 -16.08 6.35 23.94
N MET A 189 -15.01 5.89 24.61
CA MET A 189 -15.01 5.70 26.07
C MET A 189 -15.34 7.00 26.82
N LYS A 190 -15.99 6.93 27.99
CA LYS A 190 -16.16 8.12 28.82
C LYS A 190 -14.81 8.73 29.22
N PRO A 191 -14.70 10.07 29.34
CA PRO A 191 -13.45 10.72 29.69
C PRO A 191 -12.82 10.24 31.00
N ASP A 192 -13.61 9.93 32.02
CA ASP A 192 -13.12 9.37 33.29
C ASP A 192 -12.58 7.94 33.14
N VAL A 193 -13.01 7.21 32.10
CA VAL A 193 -12.55 5.84 31.79
C VAL A 193 -11.27 5.83 30.96
N CYS A 194 -11.03 6.88 30.14
CA CYS A 194 -9.86 6.97 29.27
C CYS A 194 -8.89 8.12 29.63
N ASN A 195 -9.02 8.72 30.82
CA ASN A 195 -8.29 9.93 31.23
C ASN A 195 -8.46 11.11 30.26
N GLY A 196 -9.63 11.20 29.60
CA GLY A 196 -9.96 12.23 28.63
C GLY A 196 -9.08 12.17 27.38
N ARG A 197 -8.60 10.99 26.98
CA ARG A 197 -7.69 10.85 25.84
C ARG A 197 -8.42 10.42 24.57
N LEU A 198 -8.16 11.13 23.49
CA LEU A 198 -8.37 10.67 22.12
C LEU A 198 -7.01 10.51 21.46
N SER A 199 -6.65 9.30 21.06
CA SER A 199 -5.31 8.98 20.57
C SER A 199 -5.28 8.77 19.06
N TRP A 200 -4.42 9.53 18.38
CA TRP A 200 -4.02 9.34 17.00
C TRP A 200 -2.66 8.66 16.96
N ARG A 201 -2.61 7.43 16.45
CA ARG A 201 -1.36 6.70 16.21
C ARG A 201 -0.99 6.83 14.75
N ALA A 202 0.25 7.25 14.54
CA ALA A 202 0.77 7.52 13.22
C ALA A 202 0.66 6.30 12.29
N THR A 203 0.58 6.56 10.99
CA THR A 203 0.76 5.50 9.99
C THR A 203 2.14 4.85 10.13
N ILE A 204 2.30 3.69 9.51
CA ILE A 204 3.59 3.02 9.47
C ILE A 204 4.69 3.96 8.93
N PRO A 205 5.88 3.99 9.56
CA PRO A 205 6.89 5.00 9.26
C PRO A 205 7.37 5.13 7.82
N MET A 206 7.46 4.01 7.09
CA MET A 206 7.87 3.97 5.68
C MET A 206 6.74 4.30 4.69
N SER A 207 5.60 4.80 5.19
CA SER A 207 4.46 5.24 4.38
C SER A 207 4.42 6.77 4.27
N ALA A 208 3.27 7.33 3.88
CA ALA A 208 3.12 8.76 3.68
C ALA A 208 2.69 9.47 4.97
N GLY A 209 3.62 10.12 5.66
CA GLY A 209 3.37 10.75 6.97
C GLY A 209 2.44 11.97 6.92
N PHE A 210 2.21 12.56 5.75
CA PHE A 210 1.31 13.72 5.62
C PHE A 210 -0.13 13.41 6.08
N VAL A 211 -0.57 12.14 6.04
CA VAL A 211 -1.92 11.79 6.50
C VAL A 211 -2.09 11.98 8.01
N ASP A 212 -1.00 11.89 8.77
CA ASP A 212 -1.02 12.12 10.22
C ASP A 212 -1.20 13.60 10.52
N CYS A 213 -0.53 14.46 9.76
CA CYS A 213 -0.70 15.91 9.83
C CYS A 213 -2.14 16.32 9.54
N ILE A 214 -2.76 15.74 8.50
CA ILE A 214 -4.17 16.00 8.15
C ILE A 214 -5.09 15.52 9.28
N GLY A 215 -4.90 14.29 9.75
CA GLY A 215 -5.73 13.71 10.82
C GLY A 215 -5.69 14.52 12.10
N GLU A 216 -4.50 14.90 12.53
CA GLU A 216 -4.33 15.77 13.69
C GLU A 216 -4.99 17.13 13.49
N ALA A 217 -4.75 17.80 12.36
CA ALA A 217 -5.32 19.12 12.10
C ALA A 217 -6.86 19.07 12.13
N VAL A 218 -7.45 18.05 11.50
CA VAL A 218 -8.90 17.82 11.49
C VAL A 218 -9.43 17.55 12.90
N LEU A 219 -8.78 16.68 13.68
CA LEU A 219 -9.22 16.36 15.04
C LEU A 219 -9.10 17.55 15.98
N ARG A 220 -8.01 18.33 15.90
CA ARG A 220 -7.84 19.58 16.66
C ARG A 220 -8.91 20.61 16.30
N ALA A 221 -9.30 20.69 15.03
CA ALA A 221 -10.39 21.56 14.60
C ALA A 221 -11.76 21.06 15.08
N THR A 222 -11.95 19.74 15.19
CA THR A 222 -13.23 19.13 15.56
C THR A 222 -13.51 19.19 17.06
N LEU A 223 -12.50 18.92 17.90
CA LEU A 223 -12.65 18.80 19.36
C LEU A 223 -13.37 19.98 20.04
N PRO A 224 -13.10 21.26 19.71
CA PRO A 224 -13.79 22.39 20.32
C PRO A 224 -15.29 22.47 20.04
N HIS A 225 -15.79 21.79 18.99
CA HIS A 225 -17.19 21.84 18.60
C HIS A 225 -18.09 20.84 19.35
N ILE A 226 -17.50 19.85 20.02
CA ILE A 226 -18.23 18.82 20.75
C ILE A 226 -17.60 18.68 22.13
N ALA A 227 -18.37 18.95 23.18
CA ALA A 227 -17.93 18.88 24.58
C ALA A 227 -17.74 17.43 25.06
N SER A 228 -16.84 16.70 24.40
CA SER A 228 -16.51 15.30 24.65
C SER A 228 -15.67 15.08 25.90
N GLY A 229 -15.00 16.12 26.41
CA GLY A 229 -14.03 15.99 27.50
C GLY A 229 -12.69 15.38 27.07
N TYR A 230 -12.46 15.22 25.76
CA TYR A 230 -11.21 14.69 25.24
C TYR A 230 -10.15 15.76 24.96
N THR A 231 -8.90 15.34 25.11
CA THR A 231 -7.71 16.01 24.60
C THR A 231 -7.07 15.09 23.55
N LEU A 232 -6.62 15.68 22.44
CA LEU A 232 -5.92 14.92 21.41
C LEU A 232 -4.50 14.56 21.87
N HIS A 233 -4.15 13.28 21.72
CA HIS A 233 -2.81 12.75 21.92
C HIS A 233 -2.32 12.09 20.65
N THR A 234 -1.23 12.59 20.08
CA THR A 234 -0.55 11.95 18.96
C THR A 234 0.55 11.03 19.47
N GLY A 235 0.89 9.99 18.71
CA GLY A 235 1.97 9.08 19.05
C GLY A 235 2.45 8.27 17.84
N PRO A 236 3.58 7.57 17.97
CA PRO A 236 4.15 6.79 16.87
C PRO A 236 3.24 5.61 16.49
N PHE A 237 3.56 5.01 15.34
CA PHE A 237 2.94 3.78 14.88
C PHE A 237 3.04 2.68 15.94
N VAL A 238 1.94 1.97 16.15
CA VAL A 238 1.89 0.79 17.02
C VAL A 238 1.47 -0.39 16.17
N SER A 239 2.28 -1.45 16.18
CA SER A 239 2.01 -2.66 15.42
C SER A 239 1.05 -3.55 16.17
N THR A 240 -0.20 -3.60 15.73
CA THR A 240 -1.23 -4.54 16.18
C THR A 240 -1.81 -5.27 14.97
N ALA A 241 -2.63 -6.29 15.19
CA ALA A 241 -3.36 -6.92 14.09
C ALA A 241 -4.11 -5.86 13.25
N ASP A 242 -4.69 -4.86 13.91
CA ASP A 242 -5.57 -3.85 13.32
C ASP A 242 -4.82 -2.83 12.45
N THR A 243 -3.56 -2.54 12.79
CA THR A 243 -2.76 -1.53 12.08
C THR A 243 -1.92 -2.09 10.94
N LEU A 244 -1.81 -3.42 10.82
CA LEU A 244 -1.08 -4.09 9.73
C LEU A 244 -1.73 -3.91 8.35
N ALA A 245 -2.97 -3.43 8.26
CA ALA A 245 -3.56 -3.02 6.99
C ALA A 245 -2.74 -1.92 6.29
N GLY A 246 -1.97 -1.13 7.05
CA GLY A 246 -1.01 -0.15 6.53
C GLY A 246 0.30 -0.73 5.99
N ASP A 247 0.46 -2.06 5.91
CA ASP A 247 1.65 -2.71 5.36
C ASP A 247 2.01 -2.13 3.97
N PRO A 248 3.25 -1.67 3.73
CA PRO A 248 3.67 -1.03 2.47
C PRO A 248 3.45 -1.85 1.19
N LYS A 249 3.28 -3.18 1.29
CA LYS A 249 2.96 -4.04 0.15
C LYS A 249 1.46 -4.03 -0.21
N TYR A 250 0.60 -3.74 0.76
CA TYR A 250 -0.81 -3.35 0.54
C TYR A 250 -0.97 -1.84 0.34
N GLY A 251 0.01 -1.07 0.81
CA GLY A 251 0.51 0.12 0.14
C GLY A 251 -0.33 1.37 0.31
N PHE A 252 -0.91 1.60 1.48
CA PHE A 252 -1.52 2.90 1.80
C PHE A 252 -1.30 3.29 3.27
N PRO A 253 -1.10 4.58 3.56
CA PRO A 253 -0.98 5.05 4.93
C PRO A 253 -2.31 4.86 5.67
N CYS A 254 -2.24 4.26 6.85
CA CYS A 254 -3.42 3.88 7.64
C CYS A 254 -3.16 4.13 9.14
N PRO A 255 -3.29 5.39 9.61
CA PRO A 255 -3.29 5.74 11.02
C PRO A 255 -4.36 4.98 11.81
N TRP A 256 -4.22 4.98 13.13
CA TRP A 256 -5.17 4.36 14.05
C TRP A 256 -5.71 5.38 15.06
N LEU A 257 -7.04 5.51 15.08
CA LEU A 257 -7.75 6.32 16.06
C LEU A 257 -8.30 5.41 17.17
N THR A 258 -8.03 5.75 18.42
CA THR A 258 -8.50 5.00 19.58
C THR A 258 -8.69 5.87 20.83
N THR A 259 -9.53 5.42 21.76
CA THR A 259 -9.58 5.96 23.13
C THR A 259 -8.89 5.04 24.15
N HIS A 260 -8.27 3.94 23.68
CA HIS A 260 -7.58 2.97 24.52
C HIS A 260 -6.06 3.20 24.56
N TYR A 261 -5.44 2.99 25.73
CA TYR A 261 -4.00 2.83 25.84
C TYR A 261 -3.62 1.79 26.88
N ARG A 262 -3.23 0.61 26.39
CA ARG A 262 -2.96 -0.61 27.15
C ARG A 262 -1.86 -0.46 28.21
N ASP A 263 -0.81 0.30 27.90
CA ASP A 263 0.42 0.35 28.69
C ASP A 263 0.33 1.27 29.92
N GLU A 264 -0.73 2.08 30.04
CA GLU A 264 -0.94 3.01 31.17
C GLU A 264 -1.95 2.48 32.21
N GLY A 265 -2.56 1.30 32.01
CA GLY A 265 -3.43 0.65 32.99
C GLY A 265 -4.76 1.37 33.29
N VAL A 266 -5.20 2.25 32.40
CA VAL A 266 -6.35 3.16 32.65
C VAL A 266 -7.71 2.48 32.43
N TYR A 267 -7.80 1.56 31.46
CA TYR A 267 -9.03 0.87 31.10
C TYR A 267 -8.99 -0.59 31.57
N HIS A 268 -9.68 -0.89 32.67
CA HIS A 268 -9.66 -2.21 33.30
C HIS A 268 -10.59 -3.24 32.67
N ALA A 269 -11.61 -2.80 31.91
CA ALA A 269 -12.62 -3.68 31.34
C ALA A 269 -12.19 -4.35 30.02
N TYR A 270 -10.98 -4.07 29.54
CA TYR A 270 -10.44 -4.64 28.30
C TYR A 270 -10.56 -6.15 28.24
N HIS A 271 -11.08 -6.65 27.12
CA HIS A 271 -11.25 -8.08 26.87
C HIS A 271 -11.96 -8.76 28.05
N SER A 272 -13.11 -8.25 28.46
CA SER A 272 -13.84 -8.80 29.60
C SER A 272 -15.35 -8.58 29.50
N SER A 273 -16.10 -9.32 30.30
CA SER A 273 -17.55 -9.11 30.44
C SER A 273 -17.93 -7.76 31.07
N ALA A 274 -16.96 -7.00 31.60
CA ALA A 274 -17.21 -5.65 32.09
C ALA A 274 -17.19 -4.60 30.98
N ASP A 275 -16.74 -4.95 29.76
CA ASP A 275 -16.81 -4.05 28.61
C ASP A 275 -18.26 -3.89 28.14
N THR A 276 -18.92 -2.88 28.68
CA THR A 276 -20.35 -2.66 28.57
C THR A 276 -20.63 -1.26 28.03
N ARG A 277 -21.83 -1.07 27.47
CA ARG A 277 -22.24 0.20 26.84
C ARG A 277 -22.19 1.39 27.81
N GLU A 278 -22.28 1.13 29.11
CA GLU A 278 -22.21 2.12 30.18
C GLU A 278 -20.83 2.79 30.26
N LEU A 279 -19.81 2.23 29.62
CA LEU A 279 -18.48 2.82 29.49
C LEU A 279 -18.36 3.79 28.30
N LEU A 280 -19.37 3.89 27.44
CA LEU A 280 -19.38 4.78 26.28
C LEU A 280 -19.95 6.17 26.63
N SER A 281 -19.43 7.20 25.97
CA SER A 281 -19.94 8.57 25.97
C SER A 281 -20.58 8.88 24.61
N PRO A 282 -21.85 9.36 24.57
CA PRO A 282 -22.47 9.84 23.34
C PRO A 282 -21.66 10.96 22.66
N GLU A 283 -21.15 11.92 23.43
CA GLU A 283 -20.33 13.02 22.94
C GLU A 283 -18.97 12.52 22.43
N GLY A 284 -18.39 11.53 23.12
CA GLY A 284 -17.17 10.83 22.71
C GLY A 284 -17.32 10.11 21.36
N LEU A 285 -18.41 9.38 21.18
CA LEU A 285 -18.74 8.74 19.89
C LEU A 285 -19.00 9.79 18.80
N ALA A 286 -19.72 10.87 19.11
CA ALA A 286 -20.02 11.94 18.18
C ALA A 286 -18.75 12.64 17.66
N VAL A 287 -17.78 12.94 18.53
CA VAL A 287 -16.52 13.57 18.12
C VAL A 287 -15.66 12.63 17.27
N CYS A 288 -15.64 11.34 17.60
CA CYS A 288 -14.93 10.33 16.80
C CYS A 288 -15.56 10.21 15.40
N ALA A 289 -16.88 10.15 15.30
CA ALA A 289 -17.59 10.06 14.02
C ALA A 289 -17.42 11.32 13.17
N ALA A 290 -17.63 12.52 13.75
CA ALA A 290 -17.51 13.78 13.02
C ALA A 290 -16.07 14.03 12.54
N GLY A 291 -15.08 13.85 13.41
CA GLY A 291 -13.68 14.09 13.08
C GLY A 291 -13.15 13.13 12.03
N THR A 292 -13.50 11.84 12.14
CA THR A 292 -13.06 10.83 11.17
C THR A 292 -13.79 10.99 9.82
N ALA A 293 -15.08 11.32 9.82
CA ALA A 293 -15.82 11.62 8.59
C ALA A 293 -15.21 12.83 7.84
N ALA A 294 -14.83 13.89 8.57
CA ALA A 294 -14.17 15.06 8.00
C ALA A 294 -12.79 14.71 7.43
N TYR A 295 -12.00 13.89 8.12
CA TYR A 295 -10.70 13.39 7.66
C TYR A 295 -10.82 12.61 6.34
N LEU A 296 -11.73 11.63 6.30
CA LEU A 296 -11.97 10.82 5.10
C LEU A 296 -12.51 11.65 3.94
N TYR A 297 -13.42 12.59 4.21
CA TYR A 297 -13.96 13.48 3.20
C TYR A 297 -12.88 14.38 2.59
N TYR A 298 -12.02 14.99 3.43
CA TYR A 298 -10.92 15.83 2.97
C TYR A 298 -9.99 15.04 2.02
N LEU A 299 -9.58 13.84 2.43
CA LEU A 299 -8.74 12.99 1.59
C LEU A 299 -9.44 12.53 0.30
N ALA A 300 -10.74 12.22 0.36
CA ALA A 300 -11.50 11.79 -0.81
C ALA A 300 -11.70 12.93 -1.83
N ASP A 301 -11.84 14.18 -1.35
CA ASP A 301 -12.08 15.33 -2.21
C ASP A 301 -10.81 16.08 -2.63
N MET A 302 -9.68 15.93 -1.93
CA MET A 302 -8.42 16.62 -2.24
C MET A 302 -8.01 16.51 -3.74
N GLY A 303 -7.61 17.64 -4.34
CA GLY A 303 -7.12 17.73 -5.72
C GLY A 303 -5.68 18.22 -5.81
N SER A 304 -5.26 18.67 -7.01
CA SER A 304 -3.88 19.13 -7.26
C SER A 304 -3.44 20.29 -6.38
N GLU A 305 -4.34 21.24 -6.08
CA GLU A 305 -4.05 22.40 -5.23
C GLU A 305 -3.69 21.98 -3.80
N GLN A 306 -4.56 21.20 -3.16
CA GLN A 306 -4.34 20.74 -1.79
C GLN A 306 -3.15 19.77 -1.71
N ALA A 307 -2.89 18.97 -2.75
CA ALA A 307 -1.70 18.12 -2.81
C ALA A 307 -0.40 18.93 -2.84
N VAL A 308 -0.38 20.07 -3.55
CA VAL A 308 0.76 21.00 -3.58
C VAL A 308 0.92 21.70 -2.24
N GLU A 309 -0.16 22.23 -1.67
CA GLU A 309 -0.16 22.83 -0.33
C GLU A 309 0.44 21.85 0.69
N MET A 310 0.00 20.59 0.65
CA MET A 310 0.48 19.58 1.59
C MET A 310 1.97 19.25 1.39
N ALA A 311 2.45 19.19 0.15
CA ALA A 311 3.87 18.99 -0.14
C ALA A 311 4.73 20.13 0.43
N GLN A 312 4.25 21.37 0.34
CA GLN A 312 4.92 22.55 0.88
C GLN A 312 4.92 22.54 2.42
N THR A 313 3.78 22.19 3.04
CA THR A 313 3.68 22.06 4.50
C THR A 313 4.60 20.97 5.03
N GLU A 314 4.65 19.79 4.41
CA GLU A 314 5.57 18.72 4.79
C GLU A 314 7.04 19.14 4.65
N THR A 315 7.35 19.91 3.60
CA THR A 315 8.67 20.48 3.38
C THR A 315 9.05 21.47 4.48
N ALA A 316 8.17 22.43 4.79
CA ALA A 316 8.41 23.41 5.84
C ALA A 316 8.61 22.76 7.21
N ARG A 317 7.78 21.75 7.53
CA ARG A 317 7.89 20.95 8.75
C ARG A 317 9.24 20.25 8.85
N THR A 318 9.63 19.52 7.81
CA THR A 318 10.92 18.79 7.75
C THR A 318 12.10 19.74 7.92
N LEU A 319 12.07 20.90 7.26
CA LEU A 319 13.12 21.91 7.38
C LEU A 319 13.23 22.49 8.79
N ASP A 320 12.12 22.69 9.49
CA ASP A 320 12.13 23.17 10.87
C ASP A 320 12.87 22.18 11.80
N ILE A 321 12.61 20.88 11.66
CA ILE A 321 13.32 19.84 12.44
C ILE A 321 14.81 19.83 12.12
N LEU A 322 15.17 19.83 10.83
CA LEU A 322 16.56 19.84 10.40
C LEU A 322 17.31 21.08 10.87
N ARG A 323 16.66 22.25 10.93
CA ARG A 323 17.25 23.51 11.41
C ARG A 323 17.41 23.56 12.92
N ARG A 324 16.45 23.02 13.67
CA ARG A 324 16.58 22.87 15.13
C ARG A 324 17.73 21.93 15.48
N GLY A 325 17.95 20.91 14.65
CA GLY A 325 19.14 20.04 14.70
C GLY A 325 19.24 19.20 15.97
N VAL A 326 18.15 19.08 16.73
CA VAL A 326 18.09 18.36 18.00
C VAL A 326 16.98 17.31 17.99
N LYS A 327 17.22 16.20 18.69
CA LYS A 327 16.23 15.15 18.94
C LYS A 327 15.13 15.72 19.81
N ASP A 328 13.89 15.52 19.39
CA ASP A 328 12.73 15.76 20.24
C ASP A 328 12.33 14.43 20.89
N ALA A 329 12.64 14.30 22.18
CA ALA A 329 12.35 13.09 22.97
C ALA A 329 10.85 12.79 23.11
N ALA A 330 9.97 13.73 22.74
CA ALA A 330 8.53 13.57 22.87
C ALA A 330 7.82 13.22 21.54
N SER A 331 8.47 13.37 20.38
CA SER A 331 7.81 13.27 19.07
C SER A 331 8.29 12.14 18.16
N GLY A 332 9.33 11.36 18.51
CA GLY A 332 9.85 10.37 17.57
C GLY A 332 10.72 11.02 16.48
N LEU A 333 11.61 10.27 15.83
CA LEU A 333 12.37 10.79 14.67
C LEU A 333 11.49 10.99 13.45
N LEU A 334 10.26 10.45 13.46
CA LEU A 334 9.16 10.96 12.68
C LEU A 334 8.31 11.87 13.57
N PRO A 335 8.18 13.15 13.25
CA PRO A 335 7.37 14.03 14.06
C PRO A 335 5.93 13.59 13.91
N SER A 336 5.29 13.18 15.01
CA SER A 336 3.90 13.55 15.20
C SER A 336 3.82 15.06 15.03
N ALA A 337 2.95 15.57 14.16
CA ALA A 337 2.70 17.00 14.15
C ALA A 337 2.27 17.46 15.57
N GLY A 338 2.56 18.73 15.86
CA GLY A 338 1.98 19.46 16.98
C GLY A 338 2.06 18.84 18.38
N GLN A 339 3.24 18.78 19.00
CA GLN A 339 3.33 19.01 20.45
C GLN A 339 3.60 20.49 20.74
N THR A 340 2.61 21.34 20.49
CA THR A 340 2.55 22.65 21.14
C THR A 340 1.74 22.52 22.43
N LYS A 341 2.35 21.93 23.47
CA LYS A 341 2.08 22.43 24.82
C LYS A 341 2.97 23.65 24.99
N GLN A 342 2.33 24.83 24.99
CA GLN A 342 2.98 26.08 25.38
C GLN A 342 3.76 25.88 26.69
N LYS A 343 5.09 25.99 26.62
CA LYS A 343 5.91 26.51 27.71
C LYS A 343 6.52 27.83 27.21
N PRO A 344 6.58 28.87 28.05
CA PRO A 344 7.00 30.21 27.63
C PRO A 344 8.48 30.23 27.16
N PRO A 345 8.88 31.22 26.34
CA PRO A 345 10.08 31.13 25.49
C PRO A 345 11.45 31.22 26.19
N ASP A 346 11.52 31.33 27.52
CA ASP A 346 12.74 31.76 28.20
C ASP A 346 13.38 30.70 29.13
N THR A 347 13.30 29.41 28.78
CA THR A 347 14.15 28.39 29.44
C THR A 347 14.98 27.63 28.41
N PRO A 348 16.33 27.67 28.50
CA PRO A 348 17.18 26.80 27.71
C PRO A 348 16.79 25.33 27.98
N GLN A 349 16.49 24.56 26.94
CA GLN A 349 16.38 23.11 27.06
C GLN A 349 17.80 22.54 27.20
N ASP A 350 18.33 22.56 28.42
CA ASP A 350 19.54 21.81 28.78
C ASP A 350 19.25 20.30 28.58
N GLY A 351 19.89 19.69 27.56
CA GLY A 351 19.88 18.22 27.36
C GLY A 351 19.37 17.70 26.01
N ALA A 352 19.07 18.54 25.02
CA ALA A 352 18.64 18.06 23.70
C ALA A 352 19.84 17.55 22.87
N GLU A 353 19.87 16.24 22.57
CA GLU A 353 20.93 15.63 21.76
C GLU A 353 20.85 16.10 20.30
N PRO A 354 21.98 16.35 19.62
CA PRO A 354 21.97 16.71 18.20
C PRO A 354 21.55 15.53 17.33
N LEU A 355 20.97 15.83 16.16
CA LEU A 355 20.69 14.84 15.13
C LEU A 355 22.00 14.29 14.53
N SER A 356 22.08 12.96 14.43
CA SER A 356 23.11 12.22 13.70
C SER A 356 22.93 12.32 12.18
N LEU A 357 23.95 11.90 11.43
CA LEU A 357 23.88 11.87 9.96
C LEU A 357 22.84 10.89 9.45
N GLU A 358 22.71 9.76 10.14
CA GLU A 358 21.73 8.71 9.87
C GLU A 358 20.30 9.24 10.03
N GLU A 359 20.03 9.97 11.10
CA GLU A 359 18.72 10.57 11.37
C GLU A 359 18.35 11.66 10.34
N ILE A 360 19.34 12.45 9.89
CA ILE A 360 19.16 13.45 8.83
C ILE A 360 18.82 12.77 7.49
N ASP A 361 19.53 11.69 7.14
CA ASP A 361 19.28 10.93 5.92
C ASP A 361 17.90 10.24 5.95
N TYR A 362 17.52 9.69 7.10
CA TYR A 362 16.21 9.10 7.36
C TYR A 362 15.07 10.12 7.16
N LEU A 363 15.18 11.30 7.78
CA LEU A 363 14.19 12.38 7.63
C LEU A 363 14.03 12.85 6.17
N ARG A 364 15.15 12.95 5.43
CA ARG A 364 15.13 13.30 4.01
C ARG A 364 14.42 12.24 3.17
N GLU A 365 14.62 10.97 3.49
CA GLU A 365 13.94 9.87 2.79
C GLU A 365 12.43 9.88 3.10
N ALA A 366 12.04 9.98 4.38
CA ALA A 366 10.64 10.03 4.80
C ALA A 366 9.88 11.21 4.16
N HIS A 367 10.54 12.38 4.04
CA HIS A 367 10.00 13.52 3.29
C HIS A 367 9.80 13.20 1.81
N THR A 368 10.81 12.61 1.16
CA THR A 368 10.73 12.23 -0.26
C THR A 368 9.57 11.27 -0.50
N VAL A 369 9.43 10.23 0.33
CA VAL A 369 8.31 9.28 0.27
C VAL A 369 6.96 9.99 0.40
N SER A 370 6.82 10.91 1.36
CA SER A 370 5.57 11.66 1.56
C SER A 370 5.21 12.53 0.36
N VAL A 371 6.19 13.26 -0.18
CA VAL A 371 6.01 14.14 -1.36
C VAL A 371 5.69 13.34 -2.62
N ASP A 372 6.34 12.20 -2.84
CA ASP A 372 6.04 11.34 -3.98
C ASP A 372 4.66 10.67 -3.87
N ARG A 373 4.22 10.30 -2.65
CA ARG A 373 2.89 9.71 -2.42
C ARG A 373 1.75 10.70 -2.63
N LEU A 374 1.96 11.99 -2.36
CA LEU A 374 0.97 13.05 -2.62
C LEU A 374 0.59 13.17 -4.09
N GLN A 375 1.48 12.77 -5.01
CA GLN A 375 1.20 12.83 -6.44
C GLN A 375 -0.01 11.97 -6.86
N ARG A 376 -0.41 10.98 -6.05
CA ARG A 376 -1.62 10.17 -6.29
C ARG A 376 -2.92 10.96 -6.15
N TRP A 377 -2.89 12.14 -5.55
CA TRP A 377 -4.06 13.02 -5.40
C TRP A 377 -4.25 14.02 -6.53
N LEU A 378 -3.30 14.12 -7.47
CA LEU A 378 -3.37 15.08 -8.55
C LEU A 378 -4.62 14.89 -9.41
N TRP A 379 -5.29 16.00 -9.69
CA TRP A 379 -6.56 16.05 -10.39
C TRP A 379 -6.63 17.30 -11.27
N GLY A 380 -6.21 17.16 -12.54
CA GLY A 380 -6.00 18.28 -13.45
C GLY A 380 -4.75 19.12 -13.12
N GLY A 381 -4.57 20.20 -13.87
CA GLY A 381 -3.41 21.10 -13.82
C GLY A 381 -2.34 20.77 -14.87
N ASP A 382 -1.39 21.69 -15.04
CA ASP A 382 -0.21 21.47 -15.88
C ASP A 382 0.75 20.50 -15.17
N ARG A 383 0.95 19.31 -15.74
CA ARG A 383 1.82 18.27 -15.19
C ARG A 383 3.23 18.78 -14.93
N ARG A 384 3.84 19.48 -15.88
CA ARG A 384 5.23 19.94 -15.78
C ARG A 384 5.36 20.95 -14.65
N ALA A 385 4.43 21.89 -14.56
CA ALA A 385 4.42 22.88 -13.49
C ALA A 385 4.24 22.22 -12.12
N LEU A 386 3.30 21.28 -11.99
CA LEU A 386 3.07 20.55 -10.75
C LEU A 386 4.31 19.75 -10.34
N MET A 387 4.85 18.91 -11.24
CA MET A 387 6.06 18.11 -10.96
C MET A 387 7.25 18.97 -10.55
N ALA A 388 7.43 20.15 -11.16
CA ALA A 388 8.48 21.09 -10.78
C ALA A 388 8.35 21.58 -9.33
N VAL A 389 7.13 21.73 -8.81
CA VAL A 389 6.89 22.07 -7.39
C VAL A 389 7.29 20.91 -6.47
N PHE A 390 6.88 19.67 -6.78
CA PHE A 390 7.29 18.49 -6.00
C PHE A 390 8.81 18.30 -6.00
N ASP A 391 9.47 18.49 -7.15
CA ASP A 391 10.93 18.41 -7.25
C ASP A 391 11.64 19.53 -6.49
N THR A 392 11.09 20.75 -6.51
CA THR A 392 11.60 21.86 -5.70
C THR A 392 11.52 21.53 -4.22
N CYS A 393 10.39 20.99 -3.75
CA CYS A 393 10.21 20.56 -2.36
C CYS A 393 11.28 19.54 -1.94
N LYS A 394 11.48 18.48 -2.73
CA LYS A 394 12.51 17.45 -2.49
C LYS A 394 13.91 18.04 -2.48
N LYS A 395 14.21 18.93 -3.44
CA LYS A 395 15.52 19.58 -3.55
C LYS A 395 15.81 20.48 -2.36
N THR A 396 14.85 21.28 -1.88
CA THR A 396 15.05 22.17 -0.73
C THR A 396 15.44 21.41 0.54
N VAL A 397 14.81 20.27 0.82
CA VAL A 397 15.19 19.40 1.95
C VAL A 397 16.57 18.79 1.72
N SER A 398 16.83 18.26 0.52
CA SER A 398 18.15 17.68 0.19
C SER A 398 19.30 18.68 0.29
N ASP A 399 19.09 19.94 -0.12
CA ASP A 399 20.12 20.99 -0.08
C ASP A 399 20.42 21.47 1.34
N THR A 400 19.47 21.28 2.27
CA THR A 400 19.63 21.57 3.70
C THR A 400 20.34 20.40 4.41
N ALA A 401 20.00 19.16 4.04
CA ALA A 401 20.61 17.92 4.52
C ALA A 401 21.89 17.54 3.73
N ARG A 402 22.86 18.47 3.59
CA ARG A 402 24.04 18.29 2.70
C ARG A 402 24.93 17.09 3.05
N ALA A 403 24.93 16.66 4.31
CA ALA A 403 25.72 15.52 4.71
C ALA A 403 24.99 14.23 4.30
N LYS A 404 25.61 13.44 3.42
CA LYS A 404 25.13 12.12 3.01
C LYS A 404 25.99 11.05 3.67
N ARG A 405 25.37 9.99 4.17
CA ARG A 405 26.06 8.78 4.62
C ARG A 405 26.91 8.22 3.48
N LYS A 406 28.19 7.97 3.75
CA LYS A 406 29.06 7.19 2.85
C LYS A 406 28.84 5.71 3.14
N LYS A 407 28.35 4.95 2.16
CA LYS A 407 28.30 3.48 2.27
C LYS A 407 29.71 2.92 2.37
N THR A 408 29.94 2.02 3.33
CA THR A 408 31.24 1.35 3.50
C THR A 408 31.37 0.18 2.53
N ARG A 409 32.60 -0.18 2.14
CA ARG A 409 32.85 -1.33 1.25
C ARG A 409 32.36 -2.67 1.84
N ALA A 410 32.35 -2.80 3.17
CA ALA A 410 31.81 -3.98 3.84
C ALA A 410 30.29 -4.10 3.66
N SER A 411 29.55 -2.99 3.80
CA SER A 411 28.09 -2.97 3.57
C SER A 411 27.70 -3.39 2.15
N SER A 412 28.51 -3.05 1.13
CA SER A 412 28.22 -3.40 -0.26
C SER A 412 28.32 -4.90 -0.60
N LEU A 413 28.87 -5.72 0.31
CA LEU A 413 28.99 -7.17 0.16
C LEU A 413 27.93 -7.94 0.97
N GLU A 414 27.10 -7.25 1.74
CA GLU A 414 26.04 -7.87 2.53
C GLU A 414 24.86 -8.32 1.66
N PRO A 415 24.16 -9.41 2.04
CA PRO A 415 22.93 -9.80 1.37
C PRO A 415 21.88 -8.69 1.40
N ILE A 416 21.13 -8.57 0.32
CA ILE A 416 19.98 -7.67 0.16
C ILE A 416 18.71 -8.49 0.41
N PRO A 417 18.05 -8.33 1.57
CA PRO A 417 16.78 -9.00 1.87
C PRO A 417 15.63 -8.46 1.01
N TYR A 418 14.86 -9.38 0.43
CA TYR A 418 13.68 -9.11 -0.36
C TYR A 418 12.49 -9.92 0.15
N ARG A 419 11.45 -9.23 0.62
CA ARG A 419 10.22 -9.85 1.10
C ARG A 419 9.42 -10.46 -0.04
N THR A 420 9.06 -11.74 0.11
CA THR A 420 8.30 -12.50 -0.88
C THR A 420 6.87 -12.77 -0.48
N ALA A 421 6.60 -13.00 0.81
CA ALA A 421 5.24 -13.15 1.34
C ALA A 421 4.47 -11.81 1.40
N PHE A 422 3.14 -11.87 1.31
CA PHE A 422 2.28 -10.68 1.42
C PHE A 422 2.12 -10.21 2.87
N LEU A 423 1.87 -11.15 3.79
CA LEU A 423 1.65 -10.87 5.21
C LEU A 423 2.93 -11.02 6.03
N SER A 424 3.09 -10.22 7.09
CA SER A 424 4.07 -10.50 8.13
C SER A 424 3.61 -11.72 8.95
N PRO A 425 4.49 -12.66 9.32
CA PRO A 425 4.09 -13.79 10.14
C PRO A 425 3.91 -13.34 11.59
N MET A 426 2.81 -13.78 12.21
CA MET A 426 2.63 -13.62 13.65
C MET A 426 3.36 -14.75 14.39
N PRO A 427 3.90 -14.54 15.60
CA PRO A 427 4.52 -15.59 16.40
C PRO A 427 3.62 -16.82 16.63
N ALA A 428 2.30 -16.62 16.62
CA ALA A 428 1.30 -17.68 16.75
C ALA A 428 1.22 -18.62 15.53
N ASN A 429 1.71 -18.17 14.36
CA ASN A 429 1.54 -18.84 13.08
C ASN A 429 2.83 -19.51 12.57
N VAL A 430 3.89 -19.55 13.40
CA VAL A 430 5.21 -20.09 13.01
C VAL A 430 5.69 -21.17 14.00
N PRO A 431 6.62 -22.06 13.59
CA PRO A 431 7.24 -23.04 14.49
C PRO A 431 7.86 -22.39 15.74
N THR A 432 7.80 -23.07 16.88
CA THR A 432 8.17 -22.51 18.20
C THR A 432 9.64 -22.06 18.27
N ASP A 433 10.54 -22.79 17.62
CA ASP A 433 11.96 -22.45 17.52
C ASP A 433 12.18 -21.16 16.73
N ILE A 434 11.45 -20.98 15.62
CA ILE A 434 11.50 -19.76 14.81
C ILE A 434 10.83 -18.60 15.57
N ALA A 435 9.67 -18.82 16.19
CA ALA A 435 9.02 -17.82 17.05
C ALA A 435 9.98 -17.30 18.12
N HIS A 436 10.72 -18.21 18.80
CA HIS A 436 11.71 -17.83 19.79
C HIS A 436 12.87 -17.02 19.18
N ARG A 437 13.35 -17.38 17.98
CA ARG A 437 14.39 -16.61 17.27
C ARG A 437 13.92 -15.19 16.91
N LEU A 438 12.68 -15.06 16.43
CA LEU A 438 12.07 -13.77 16.10
C LEU A 438 11.89 -12.92 17.37
N SER A 439 11.31 -13.47 18.44
CA SER A 439 11.17 -12.74 19.71
C SER A 439 12.52 -12.35 20.31
N ALA A 440 13.51 -13.23 20.22
CA ALA A 440 14.86 -12.97 20.74
C ALA A 440 15.69 -12.04 19.85
N SER A 441 15.17 -11.49 18.74
CA SER A 441 15.82 -10.38 18.03
C SER A 441 15.50 -9.03 18.69
N GLY A 442 14.37 -8.94 19.42
CA GLY A 442 13.86 -7.68 19.98
C GLY A 442 13.38 -6.69 18.92
N LEU A 443 13.09 -7.16 17.70
CA LEU A 443 12.51 -6.37 16.62
C LEU A 443 11.00 -6.60 16.55
N ALA A 444 10.25 -5.56 16.20
CA ALA A 444 8.81 -5.65 15.97
C ALA A 444 8.50 -6.36 14.65
N ASP A 445 7.31 -6.95 14.55
CA ASP A 445 6.88 -7.75 13.39
C ASP A 445 6.91 -6.96 12.07
N TRP A 446 6.73 -5.64 12.13
CA TRP A 446 6.78 -4.75 10.97
C TRP A 446 8.20 -4.46 10.45
N ALA A 447 9.26 -4.82 11.18
CA ALA A 447 10.64 -4.63 10.74
C ALA A 447 10.95 -5.35 9.41
N VAL A 448 10.19 -6.40 9.09
CA VAL A 448 10.28 -7.12 7.80
C VAL A 448 9.96 -6.23 6.60
N PHE A 449 9.22 -5.14 6.79
CA PHE A 449 8.82 -4.26 5.70
C PHE A 449 10.00 -3.49 5.10
N TRP A 450 11.11 -3.36 5.83
CA TRP A 450 12.36 -2.79 5.32
C TRP A 450 13.12 -3.75 4.38
N ALA A 451 12.73 -5.03 4.29
CA ALA A 451 13.26 -5.99 3.31
C ALA A 451 12.65 -5.74 1.92
N ASP A 452 12.90 -4.57 1.34
CA ASP A 452 12.33 -4.09 0.08
C ASP A 452 13.15 -4.50 -1.17
N GLY A 453 14.24 -5.24 -0.97
CA GLY A 453 15.16 -5.62 -2.06
C GLY A 453 16.11 -4.50 -2.50
N ARG A 454 16.19 -3.39 -1.75
CA ARG A 454 17.06 -2.23 -2.07
C ARG A 454 18.12 -1.96 -1.00
N ARG A 455 17.85 -2.35 0.24
CA ARG A 455 18.72 -2.11 1.40
C ARG A 455 19.50 -3.36 1.81
N THR A 456 20.71 -3.18 2.31
CA THR A 456 21.47 -4.25 2.97
C THR A 456 20.99 -4.43 4.41
N ILE A 457 21.49 -5.45 5.11
CA ILE A 457 21.14 -5.67 6.53
C ILE A 457 21.56 -4.47 7.39
N SER A 458 22.75 -3.92 7.19
CA SER A 458 23.24 -2.74 7.92
C SER A 458 22.48 -1.46 7.58
N ASP A 459 22.03 -1.29 6.32
CA ASP A 459 21.13 -0.20 5.95
C ASP A 459 19.83 -0.30 6.78
N ILE A 460 19.20 -1.48 6.84
CA ILE A 460 17.96 -1.72 7.60
C ILE A 460 18.16 -1.50 9.11
N ALA A 461 19.28 -1.94 9.67
CA ALA A 461 19.61 -1.72 11.08
C ALA A 461 19.68 -0.23 11.43
N THR A 462 20.19 0.59 10.50
CA THR A 462 20.24 2.04 10.66
C THR A 462 18.84 2.65 10.65
N GLU A 463 18.00 2.27 9.67
CA GLU A 463 16.63 2.78 9.60
C GLU A 463 15.86 2.41 10.87
N LEU A 464 15.93 1.14 11.30
CA LEU A 464 15.28 0.68 12.53
C LEU A 464 15.81 1.36 13.80
N SER A 465 17.08 1.76 13.82
CA SER A 465 17.64 2.52 14.94
C SER A 465 17.02 3.92 15.05
N CYS A 466 16.78 4.56 13.89
CA CYS A 466 16.06 5.83 13.83
C CYS A 466 14.61 5.64 14.27
N GLU A 467 13.94 4.60 13.80
CA GLU A 467 12.53 4.35 14.14
C GLU A 467 12.30 4.08 15.63
N TYR A 468 13.14 3.24 16.23
CA TYR A 468 13.02 2.89 17.64
C TYR A 468 13.66 3.92 18.57
N GLN A 469 14.34 4.92 18.02
CA GLN A 469 15.16 5.88 18.78
C GLN A 469 16.13 5.19 19.75
N ARG A 470 16.67 4.04 19.35
CA ARG A 470 17.65 3.25 20.11
C ARG A 470 18.53 2.47 19.14
N PRO A 471 19.76 2.12 19.52
CA PRO A 471 20.60 1.26 18.69
C PRO A 471 19.91 -0.08 18.36
N VAL A 472 19.95 -0.44 17.09
CA VAL A 472 19.59 -1.74 16.55
C VAL A 472 20.81 -2.31 15.85
N GLU A 473 21.31 -3.43 16.36
CA GLU A 473 22.53 -4.05 15.84
C GLU A 473 22.24 -4.87 14.57
N THR A 474 23.20 -4.91 13.63
CA THR A 474 23.10 -5.70 12.39
C THR A 474 22.81 -7.19 12.68
N GLU A 475 23.35 -7.74 13.77
CA GLU A 475 23.09 -9.13 14.20
C GLU A 475 21.61 -9.37 14.54
N GLN A 476 20.94 -8.39 15.17
CA GLN A 476 19.51 -8.50 15.49
C GLN A 476 18.68 -8.61 14.21
N VAL A 477 19.00 -7.75 13.23
CA VAL A 477 18.33 -7.72 11.92
C VAL A 477 18.61 -8.99 11.14
N GLU A 478 19.87 -9.45 11.10
CA GLU A 478 20.24 -10.68 10.42
C GLU A 478 19.52 -11.90 11.01
N LYS A 479 19.52 -12.05 12.34
CA LYS A 479 18.83 -13.14 13.04
C LYS A 479 17.35 -13.17 12.72
N TYR A 480 16.70 -12.01 12.73
CA TYR A 480 15.28 -11.84 12.40
C TYR A 480 14.99 -12.23 10.95
N LEU A 481 15.69 -11.62 9.99
CA LEU A 481 15.46 -11.85 8.56
C LEU A 481 15.81 -13.27 8.12
N ARG A 482 16.83 -13.91 8.71
CA ARG A 482 17.12 -15.32 8.45
C ARG A 482 16.02 -16.24 8.99
N GLY A 483 15.45 -15.93 10.16
CA GLY A 483 14.29 -16.68 10.68
C GLY A 483 13.09 -16.61 9.74
N LEU A 484 12.87 -15.44 9.13
CA LEU A 484 11.85 -15.27 8.10
C LEU A 484 12.21 -15.93 6.76
N ALA A 485 13.49 -15.99 6.41
CA ALA A 485 13.95 -16.68 5.22
C ALA A 485 13.75 -18.20 5.34
N ASP A 486 13.96 -18.78 6.52
CA ASP A 486 13.69 -20.19 6.81
C ASP A 486 12.20 -20.55 6.63
N LEU A 487 11.30 -19.57 6.79
CA LEU A 487 9.86 -19.69 6.53
C LEU A 487 9.47 -19.40 5.07
N GLY A 488 10.40 -18.94 4.23
CA GLY A 488 10.12 -18.50 2.87
C GLY A 488 9.45 -17.12 2.77
N TYR A 489 9.49 -16.30 3.82
CA TYR A 489 8.92 -14.95 3.81
C TYR A 489 9.88 -13.91 3.22
N VAL A 490 11.19 -14.15 3.33
CA VAL A 490 12.26 -13.27 2.86
C VAL A 490 13.27 -14.08 2.03
N LYS A 491 13.71 -13.52 0.89
CA LYS A 491 14.86 -14.01 0.14
C LYS A 491 16.08 -13.17 0.46
N MET A 492 17.20 -13.82 0.75
CA MET A 492 18.49 -13.15 0.96
C MET A 492 19.27 -13.15 -0.35
N ILE A 493 19.26 -12.03 -1.08
CA ILE A 493 19.90 -11.94 -2.40
C ILE A 493 21.36 -11.53 -2.24
N GLN A 494 22.28 -12.31 -2.78
CA GLN A 494 23.71 -11.97 -2.71
C GLN A 494 24.07 -10.87 -3.72
N PRO A 495 24.87 -9.86 -3.34
CA PRO A 495 25.20 -8.73 -4.23
C PRO A 495 25.80 -9.13 -5.58
N GLU A 496 26.61 -10.17 -5.64
CA GLU A 496 27.23 -10.65 -6.88
C GLU A 496 26.23 -11.25 -7.88
N ARG A 497 25.03 -11.61 -7.41
CA ARG A 497 23.94 -12.05 -8.28
C ARG A 497 23.13 -10.88 -8.82
N MET A 498 23.31 -9.67 -8.28
CA MET A 498 22.55 -8.49 -8.67
C MET A 498 23.06 -7.92 -10.00
N ILE A 499 22.11 -7.58 -10.87
CA ILE A 499 22.39 -6.90 -12.13
C ILE A 499 22.51 -5.41 -11.87
N THR A 500 23.63 -4.82 -12.28
CA THR A 500 23.93 -3.39 -12.08
C THR A 500 23.50 -2.55 -13.27
N LYS A 501 23.36 -1.23 -13.07
CA LYS A 501 23.10 -0.26 -14.14
C LYS A 501 24.12 -0.37 -15.27
N ASP A 502 25.40 -0.44 -14.93
CA ASP A 502 26.49 -0.51 -15.92
C ASP A 502 26.43 -1.78 -16.77
N ARG A 503 26.08 -2.92 -16.17
CA ARG A 503 25.84 -4.17 -16.90
C ARG A 503 24.68 -4.01 -17.88
N LEU A 504 23.56 -3.42 -17.44
CA LEU A 504 22.40 -3.19 -18.32
C LEU A 504 22.74 -2.26 -19.49
N ILE A 505 23.47 -1.17 -19.25
CA ILE A 505 23.92 -0.24 -20.30
C ILE A 505 24.82 -0.97 -21.31
N ALA A 506 25.78 -1.77 -20.83
CA ALA A 506 26.67 -2.53 -21.70
C ALA A 506 25.92 -3.55 -22.56
N ASP A 507 24.96 -4.27 -21.97
CA ASP A 507 24.14 -5.24 -22.69
C ASP A 507 23.19 -4.55 -23.71
N LEU A 508 22.58 -3.43 -23.36
CA LEU A 508 21.74 -2.61 -24.26
C LEU A 508 22.54 -2.10 -25.47
N ARG A 509 23.74 -1.57 -25.23
CA ARG A 509 24.64 -1.11 -26.31
C ARG A 509 25.09 -2.27 -27.19
N ARG A 510 25.37 -3.44 -26.61
CA ARG A 510 25.73 -4.65 -27.37
C ARG A 510 24.57 -5.16 -28.24
N LEU A 511 23.33 -5.06 -27.77
CA LEU A 511 22.14 -5.36 -28.57
C LEU A 511 21.96 -4.36 -29.74
N GLY A 512 22.50 -3.15 -29.59
CA GLY A 512 22.55 -2.12 -30.62
C GLY A 512 21.67 -0.90 -30.35
N LEU A 513 21.30 -0.65 -29.09
CA LEU A 513 20.74 0.63 -28.66
C LEU A 513 21.87 1.67 -28.58
N CYS A 514 21.76 2.73 -29.36
CA CYS A 514 22.76 3.78 -29.51
C CYS A 514 22.21 5.14 -29.08
N PRO A 515 23.09 6.09 -28.69
CA PRO A 515 22.69 7.46 -28.43
C PRO A 515 21.95 8.11 -29.61
N GLY A 516 20.88 8.84 -29.33
CA GLY A 516 20.06 9.52 -30.34
C GLY A 516 18.94 8.66 -30.95
N MET A 517 18.84 7.38 -30.57
CA MET A 517 17.76 6.52 -31.02
C MET A 517 16.46 6.80 -30.28
N ASP A 518 15.36 6.77 -31.02
CA ASP A 518 14.04 6.75 -30.42
C ASP A 518 13.51 5.34 -30.37
N VAL A 519 13.12 4.91 -29.17
CA VAL A 519 12.85 3.51 -28.89
C VAL A 519 11.62 3.34 -28.01
N MET A 520 10.68 2.50 -28.43
CA MET A 520 9.60 2.05 -27.57
C MET A 520 9.96 0.72 -26.91
N VAL A 521 9.86 0.67 -25.59
CA VAL A 521 10.28 -0.48 -24.79
C VAL A 521 9.06 -1.19 -24.21
N HIS A 522 8.91 -2.48 -24.53
CA HIS A 522 8.04 -3.39 -23.79
C HIS A 522 8.93 -4.29 -22.94
N SER A 523 8.60 -4.47 -21.66
CA SER A 523 9.53 -5.11 -20.73
C SER A 523 8.85 -5.99 -19.69
N SER A 524 9.62 -6.94 -19.14
CA SER A 524 9.25 -7.73 -17.97
C SER A 524 10.41 -7.74 -16.96
N LEU A 525 10.20 -7.11 -15.80
CA LEU A 525 11.23 -7.01 -14.76
C LEU A 525 11.57 -8.38 -14.16
N SER A 526 10.57 -9.24 -13.95
CA SER A 526 10.75 -10.49 -13.20
C SER A 526 11.68 -11.49 -13.89
N VAL A 527 11.80 -11.42 -15.22
CA VAL A 527 12.67 -12.32 -16.00
C VAL A 527 14.07 -11.77 -16.20
N LEU A 528 14.30 -10.47 -15.96
CA LEU A 528 15.64 -9.87 -16.11
C LEU A 528 16.67 -10.48 -15.16
N GLY A 529 16.24 -11.05 -14.04
CA GLY A 529 17.09 -11.36 -12.89
C GLY A 529 16.98 -10.27 -11.82
N PRO A 530 17.64 -10.44 -10.66
CA PRO A 530 17.54 -9.49 -9.57
C PRO A 530 18.34 -8.23 -9.91
N VAL A 531 17.66 -7.11 -10.18
CA VAL A 531 18.29 -5.83 -10.54
C VAL A 531 18.54 -5.00 -9.28
N LEU A 532 19.77 -4.53 -9.07
CA LEU A 532 20.09 -3.58 -8.01
C LEU A 532 19.33 -2.28 -8.23
N GLY A 533 18.49 -1.88 -7.28
CA GLY A 533 17.59 -0.72 -7.42
C GLY A 533 16.27 -1.00 -8.16
N GLY A 534 16.07 -2.23 -8.67
CA GLY A 534 14.82 -2.64 -9.31
C GLY A 534 14.52 -1.90 -10.62
N ALA A 535 13.23 -1.58 -10.83
CA ALA A 535 12.75 -0.94 -12.07
C ALA A 535 13.41 0.42 -12.35
N GLU A 536 13.69 1.23 -11.32
CA GLU A 536 14.34 2.55 -11.46
C GLU A 536 15.66 2.44 -12.21
N THR A 537 16.48 1.45 -11.85
CA THR A 537 17.78 1.24 -12.48
C THR A 537 17.68 0.77 -13.92
N VAL A 538 16.62 0.05 -14.28
CA VAL A 538 16.35 -0.32 -15.69
C VAL A 538 15.97 0.93 -16.49
N VAL A 539 15.12 1.80 -15.94
CA VAL A 539 14.75 3.08 -16.57
C VAL A 539 15.98 3.96 -16.77
N ASP A 540 16.80 4.13 -15.73
CA ASP A 540 18.03 4.92 -15.82
C ASP A 540 18.99 4.36 -16.87
N ALA A 541 19.17 3.03 -16.94
CA ALA A 541 20.01 2.38 -17.94
C ALA A 541 19.50 2.59 -19.38
N LEU A 542 18.18 2.55 -19.59
CA LEU A 542 17.56 2.78 -20.90
C LEU A 542 17.75 4.23 -21.35
N LEU A 543 17.50 5.19 -20.46
CA LEU A 543 17.70 6.62 -20.72
C LEU A 543 19.16 6.94 -21.00
N GLU A 544 20.09 6.37 -20.23
CA GLU A 544 21.53 6.57 -20.42
C GLU A 544 22.06 5.91 -21.71
N ALA A 545 21.53 4.74 -22.09
CA ALA A 545 21.88 4.08 -23.33
C ALA A 545 21.35 4.83 -24.57
N ALA A 546 20.13 5.37 -24.51
CA ALA A 546 19.54 6.21 -25.56
C ALA A 546 20.15 7.62 -25.62
N GLY A 547 20.76 8.09 -24.54
CA GLY A 547 21.44 9.38 -24.45
C GLY A 547 20.48 10.59 -24.51
N PRO A 548 21.00 11.82 -24.29
CA PRO A 548 20.18 13.03 -24.18
C PRO A 548 19.50 13.45 -25.49
N SER A 549 19.98 12.96 -26.63
CA SER A 549 19.40 13.22 -27.95
C SER A 549 18.37 12.17 -28.39
N GLY A 550 18.24 11.05 -27.66
CA GLY A 550 17.27 10.00 -27.94
C GLY A 550 16.01 10.15 -27.09
N THR A 551 14.90 9.57 -27.56
CA THR A 551 13.62 9.56 -26.85
C THR A 551 13.18 8.14 -26.55
N VAL A 552 13.02 7.82 -25.27
CA VAL A 552 12.48 6.52 -24.83
C VAL A 552 10.97 6.66 -24.68
N LEU A 553 10.22 5.68 -25.20
CA LEU A 553 8.77 5.57 -25.05
C LEU A 553 8.43 4.25 -24.34
N MET A 554 7.37 4.26 -23.53
CA MET A 554 6.86 3.05 -22.89
C MET A 554 5.33 3.01 -22.91
N PRO A 555 4.74 1.80 -22.98
CA PRO A 555 3.31 1.63 -22.84
C PRO A 555 2.85 2.08 -21.45
N SER A 556 1.83 2.93 -21.40
CA SER A 556 1.20 3.38 -20.16
C SER A 556 -0.28 3.00 -20.15
N PHE A 557 -0.57 1.78 -20.63
CA PHE A 557 -1.92 1.30 -20.90
C PHE A 557 -2.57 0.78 -19.63
N HIS A 558 -3.89 0.91 -19.57
CA HIS A 558 -4.71 0.22 -18.58
C HIS A 558 -5.77 -0.66 -19.24
N HIS A 559 -5.76 -0.80 -20.57
CA HIS A 559 -6.62 -1.72 -21.34
C HIS A 559 -8.12 -1.66 -20.96
N ARG A 560 -8.65 -0.46 -20.67
CA ARG A 560 -10.04 -0.20 -20.23
C ARG A 560 -10.39 -0.65 -18.80
N VAL A 561 -9.41 -1.04 -17.99
CA VAL A 561 -9.63 -1.39 -16.57
C VAL A 561 -10.03 -0.17 -15.74
N ALA A 562 -9.39 0.97 -16.00
CA ALA A 562 -9.81 2.25 -15.44
C ALA A 562 -11.14 2.72 -16.04
N GLN A 563 -12.10 3.07 -15.17
CA GLN A 563 -13.38 3.67 -15.54
C GLN A 563 -13.23 5.14 -15.91
N VAL A 564 -12.28 5.83 -15.27
CA VAL A 564 -11.84 7.18 -15.62
C VAL A 564 -10.33 7.15 -15.77
N PHE A 565 -9.83 7.65 -16.91
CA PHE A 565 -8.40 7.84 -17.11
C PHE A 565 -7.99 9.23 -16.61
N ASN A 566 -7.15 9.29 -15.60
CA ASN A 566 -6.46 10.50 -15.18
C ASN A 566 -4.99 10.38 -15.62
N PRO A 567 -4.53 11.15 -16.61
CA PRO A 567 -3.14 11.12 -17.07
C PRO A 567 -2.12 11.33 -15.94
N MET A 568 -2.53 12.01 -14.86
CA MET A 568 -1.67 12.33 -13.72
C MET A 568 -1.51 11.18 -12.73
N THR A 569 -2.50 10.30 -12.58
CA THR A 569 -2.55 9.36 -11.45
C THR A 569 -2.83 7.91 -11.86
N THR A 570 -3.63 7.67 -12.90
CA THR A 570 -4.06 6.32 -13.28
C THR A 570 -2.85 5.43 -13.57
N PRO A 571 -2.67 4.31 -12.87
CA PRO A 571 -1.52 3.44 -13.06
C PRO A 571 -1.57 2.75 -14.44
N THR A 572 -0.40 2.31 -14.90
CA THR A 572 -0.31 1.37 -16.01
C THR A 572 -0.37 -0.06 -15.49
N ILE A 573 -0.91 -0.98 -16.29
CA ILE A 573 -0.90 -2.42 -15.98
C ILE A 573 0.15 -3.19 -16.81
N ASN A 574 1.05 -2.48 -17.50
CA ASN A 574 2.08 -3.07 -18.37
C ASN A 574 3.39 -3.44 -17.66
N GLY A 575 3.41 -3.44 -16.32
CA GLY A 575 4.53 -3.90 -15.51
C GLY A 575 5.26 -2.77 -14.77
N ALA A 576 6.17 -3.16 -13.86
CA ALA A 576 6.83 -2.25 -12.93
C ALA A 576 7.77 -1.24 -13.61
N ILE A 577 8.43 -1.61 -14.71
CA ILE A 577 9.34 -0.72 -15.44
C ILE A 577 8.56 0.43 -16.11
N PRO A 578 7.51 0.18 -16.90
CA PRO A 578 6.66 1.26 -17.40
C PRO A 578 5.98 2.08 -16.30
N ASP A 579 5.57 1.46 -15.17
CA ASP A 579 4.93 2.19 -14.07
C ASP A 579 5.86 3.20 -13.39
N VAL A 580 7.13 2.84 -13.20
CA VAL A 580 8.16 3.79 -12.76
C VAL A 580 8.42 4.86 -13.82
N PHE A 581 8.54 4.46 -15.09
CA PHE A 581 8.90 5.35 -16.18
C PHE A 581 7.94 6.55 -16.33
N TRP A 582 6.62 6.30 -16.37
CA TRP A 582 5.66 7.39 -16.60
C TRP A 582 5.55 8.35 -15.40
N ARG A 583 5.94 7.91 -14.19
CA ARG A 583 5.91 8.70 -12.96
C ARG A 583 7.12 9.62 -12.78
N ARG A 584 8.15 9.50 -13.63
CA ARG A 584 9.27 10.44 -13.65
C ARG A 584 8.79 11.87 -13.95
N SER A 585 9.42 12.87 -13.33
CA SER A 585 8.97 14.26 -13.45
C SER A 585 9.20 14.83 -14.85
N GLU A 586 10.20 14.32 -15.56
CA GLU A 586 10.51 14.62 -16.95
C GLU A 586 9.62 13.88 -17.96
N ALA A 587 8.78 12.93 -17.54
CA ALA A 587 7.95 12.15 -18.44
C ALA A 587 6.72 12.93 -18.93
N VAL A 588 6.54 12.92 -20.25
CA VAL A 588 5.30 13.34 -20.91
C VAL A 588 4.43 12.10 -21.08
N ARG A 589 3.14 12.21 -20.76
CA ARG A 589 2.17 11.12 -20.91
C ARG A 589 1.03 11.58 -21.79
N SER A 590 0.73 10.81 -22.84
CA SER A 590 -0.37 11.12 -23.76
C SER A 590 -1.74 10.91 -23.10
N ASP A 591 -2.77 11.51 -23.67
CA ASP A 591 -4.13 11.57 -23.13
C ASP A 591 -5.07 10.45 -23.61
N HIS A 592 -4.60 9.43 -24.35
CA HIS A 592 -5.52 8.40 -24.82
C HIS A 592 -6.10 7.55 -23.67
N PRO A 593 -7.44 7.45 -23.50
CA PRO A 593 -8.11 6.94 -22.29
C PRO A 593 -8.04 5.41 -22.08
N THR A 594 -7.16 4.70 -22.78
CA THR A 594 -7.03 3.22 -22.66
C THR A 594 -5.60 2.74 -22.93
N HIS A 595 -4.92 3.40 -23.87
CA HIS A 595 -3.62 3.04 -24.40
C HIS A 595 -2.68 4.25 -24.44
N ALA A 596 -2.63 5.02 -23.34
CA ALA A 596 -1.68 6.11 -23.21
C ALA A 596 -0.23 5.63 -23.37
N VAL A 597 0.63 6.47 -23.93
CA VAL A 597 2.07 6.26 -24.06
C VAL A 597 2.77 7.32 -23.22
N ALA A 598 3.81 6.91 -22.51
CA ALA A 598 4.73 7.84 -21.83
C ALA A 598 6.01 7.95 -22.64
N ALA A 599 6.61 9.14 -22.67
CA ALA A 599 7.88 9.41 -23.33
C ALA A 599 8.78 10.33 -22.49
N ILE A 600 10.10 10.10 -22.58
CA ILE A 600 11.16 10.94 -22.00
C ILE A 600 12.22 11.15 -23.08
N GLY A 601 12.55 12.41 -23.35
CA GLY A 601 13.53 12.82 -24.36
C GLY A 601 13.08 14.05 -25.14
N PRO A 602 13.90 14.53 -26.09
CA PRO A 602 13.67 15.79 -26.81
C PRO A 602 12.39 15.79 -27.67
N ARG A 603 11.90 14.62 -28.09
CA ARG A 603 10.66 14.49 -28.89
C ARG A 603 9.44 14.04 -28.07
N ALA A 604 9.53 13.98 -26.74
CA ALA A 604 8.47 13.42 -25.90
C ALA A 604 7.11 14.12 -26.07
N GLU A 605 7.09 15.46 -26.11
CA GLU A 605 5.87 16.24 -26.36
C GLU A 605 5.24 15.90 -27.71
N TRP A 606 6.05 15.94 -28.77
CA TRP A 606 5.60 15.64 -30.14
C TRP A 606 5.04 14.22 -30.26
N TYR A 607 5.59 13.24 -29.55
CA TYR A 607 5.02 11.89 -29.56
C TYR A 607 3.66 11.82 -28.85
N CYS A 608 3.50 12.52 -27.73
CA CYS A 608 2.35 12.35 -26.84
C CYS A 608 1.18 13.31 -27.10
N GLU A 609 1.37 14.37 -27.89
CA GLU A 609 0.34 15.36 -28.20
C GLU A 609 -0.86 14.78 -28.97
N ASN A 610 -2.06 15.28 -28.68
CA ASN A 610 -3.33 15.01 -29.40
C ASN A 610 -3.66 13.52 -29.58
N HIS A 611 -3.24 12.64 -28.67
CA HIS A 611 -3.35 11.19 -28.86
C HIS A 611 -4.81 10.71 -28.79
N ALA A 612 -5.64 11.28 -27.91
CA ALA A 612 -7.07 10.97 -27.85
C ALA A 612 -7.81 11.36 -29.15
N GLU A 613 -7.43 12.50 -29.76
CA GLU A 613 -8.06 13.00 -30.99
C GLU A 613 -7.62 12.23 -32.24
N THR A 614 -6.33 11.89 -32.33
CA THR A 614 -5.74 11.18 -33.48
C THR A 614 -6.09 9.69 -33.52
N GLY A 615 -6.44 9.11 -32.36
CA GLY A 615 -6.75 7.69 -32.21
C GLY A 615 -5.50 6.83 -31.98
N ILE A 616 -5.69 5.66 -31.37
CA ILE A 616 -4.62 4.86 -30.73
C ILE A 616 -3.47 4.45 -31.65
N TRP A 617 -3.79 4.03 -32.87
CA TRP A 617 -2.83 3.41 -33.79
C TRP A 617 -2.79 4.10 -35.15
N SER A 618 -3.33 5.32 -35.22
CA SER A 618 -3.17 6.19 -36.39
C SER A 618 -1.69 6.40 -36.72
N PRO A 619 -1.31 6.68 -37.98
CA PRO A 619 0.03 7.15 -38.31
C PRO A 619 0.49 8.34 -37.45
N GLU A 620 -0.45 9.17 -36.98
CA GLU A 620 -0.19 10.33 -36.11
C GLU A 620 -0.23 10.01 -34.61
N SER A 621 -0.55 8.77 -34.22
CA SER A 621 -0.47 8.34 -32.82
C SER A 621 1.00 8.21 -32.38
N PRO A 622 1.32 8.16 -31.06
CA PRO A 622 2.70 8.04 -30.60
C PRO A 622 3.43 6.84 -31.22
N ILE A 623 2.73 5.71 -31.37
CA ILE A 623 3.29 4.49 -31.94
C ILE A 623 3.42 4.61 -33.46
N GLY A 624 2.44 5.22 -34.14
CA GLY A 624 2.50 5.50 -35.57
C GLY A 624 3.66 6.43 -35.93
N LYS A 625 3.77 7.56 -35.22
CA LYS A 625 4.88 8.51 -35.32
C LYS A 625 6.22 7.82 -35.16
N LEU A 626 6.35 6.94 -34.16
CA LEU A 626 7.60 6.20 -33.95
C LEU A 626 7.95 5.31 -35.16
N ILE A 627 6.99 4.53 -35.66
CA ILE A 627 7.19 3.62 -36.80
C ILE A 627 7.59 4.38 -38.07
N HIS A 628 6.95 5.52 -38.33
CA HIS A 628 7.13 6.27 -39.58
C HIS A 628 8.29 7.28 -39.53
N HIS A 629 8.89 7.54 -38.37
CA HIS A 629 9.99 8.49 -38.19
C HIS A 629 11.27 7.83 -37.62
N ASP A 630 11.64 6.70 -38.24
CA ASP A 630 12.91 5.99 -38.01
C ASP A 630 13.11 5.42 -36.59
N GLY A 631 12.02 5.18 -35.87
CA GLY A 631 12.05 4.62 -34.52
C GLY A 631 12.28 3.12 -34.45
N TYR A 632 12.62 2.67 -33.25
CA TYR A 632 12.93 1.27 -32.93
C TYR A 632 12.03 0.72 -31.83
N LEU A 633 11.90 -0.60 -31.80
CA LEU A 633 11.10 -1.32 -30.82
C LEU A 633 12.01 -2.30 -30.09
N LEU A 634 12.06 -2.16 -28.76
CA LEU A 634 12.79 -3.05 -27.86
C LEU A 634 11.81 -3.94 -27.11
N ALA A 635 11.92 -5.24 -27.30
CA ALA A 635 11.25 -6.25 -26.50
C ALA A 635 12.24 -6.81 -25.47
N LEU A 636 12.10 -6.42 -24.20
CA LEU A 636 13.03 -6.74 -23.11
C LEU A 636 12.44 -7.81 -22.18
N GLY A 637 12.86 -9.07 -22.33
CA GLY A 637 12.27 -10.19 -21.59
C GLY A 637 10.83 -10.53 -22.00
N VAL A 638 10.44 -10.07 -23.19
CA VAL A 638 9.18 -10.37 -23.87
C VAL A 638 9.47 -10.52 -25.36
N THR A 639 8.47 -10.88 -26.17
CA THR A 639 8.61 -10.97 -27.62
C THR A 639 7.73 -9.94 -28.33
N HIS A 640 7.91 -9.74 -29.64
CA HIS A 640 7.04 -8.85 -30.43
C HIS A 640 5.57 -9.32 -30.52
N HIS A 641 5.24 -10.49 -29.98
CA HIS A 641 3.85 -10.88 -29.73
C HIS A 641 3.14 -9.91 -28.77
N THR A 642 3.86 -9.37 -27.78
CA THR A 642 3.30 -8.46 -26.77
C THR A 642 3.47 -6.98 -27.13
N THR A 643 4.18 -6.67 -28.22
CA THR A 643 4.34 -5.26 -28.65
C THR A 643 3.10 -4.80 -29.38
N THR A 644 2.36 -3.84 -28.85
CA THR A 644 1.12 -3.32 -29.46
C THR A 644 1.35 -2.59 -30.79
N THR A 645 2.60 -2.43 -31.20
CA THR A 645 3.05 -1.74 -32.41
C THR A 645 2.55 -2.35 -33.70
N TYR A 646 2.34 -3.66 -33.73
CA TYR A 646 1.80 -4.33 -34.92
C TYR A 646 0.35 -3.90 -35.23
N HIS A 647 -0.38 -3.30 -34.28
CA HIS A 647 -1.72 -2.80 -34.55
C HIS A 647 -1.74 -1.57 -35.48
N VAL A 648 -0.64 -0.79 -35.55
CA VAL A 648 -0.50 0.29 -36.54
C VAL A 648 -0.52 -0.29 -37.96
N ALA A 649 0.09 -1.46 -38.16
CA ALA A 649 0.00 -2.18 -39.43
C ALA A 649 -1.42 -2.69 -39.70
N GLU A 650 -2.12 -3.17 -38.68
CA GLU A 650 -3.50 -3.66 -38.81
C GLU A 650 -4.46 -2.55 -39.28
N VAL A 651 -4.39 -1.37 -38.67
CA VAL A 651 -5.27 -0.24 -39.05
C VAL A 651 -4.86 0.45 -40.34
N SER A 652 -3.64 0.21 -40.84
CA SER A 652 -3.17 0.71 -42.14
C SER A 652 -3.70 -0.08 -43.35
N ILE A 653 -4.38 -1.20 -43.11
CA ILE A 653 -5.06 -2.02 -44.11
C ILE A 653 -6.56 -1.92 -43.82
N PRO A 654 -7.44 -1.92 -44.84
CA PRO A 654 -8.87 -2.04 -44.61
C PRO A 654 -9.17 -3.26 -43.72
N CYS A 655 -9.43 -3.02 -42.43
CA CYS A 655 -9.71 -4.05 -41.44
C CYS A 655 -11.01 -3.68 -40.70
N GLY A 656 -12.00 -4.57 -40.77
CA GLY A 656 -13.32 -4.32 -40.17
C GLY A 656 -13.42 -4.70 -38.69
N CYS A 657 -12.32 -5.07 -38.04
CA CYS A 657 -12.33 -5.64 -36.69
C CYS A 657 -11.80 -4.69 -35.61
N ILE A 658 -11.20 -3.57 -35.99
CA ILE A 658 -10.74 -2.52 -35.08
C ILE A 658 -11.40 -1.23 -35.51
N ASP A 659 -12.03 -0.54 -34.57
CA ASP A 659 -12.52 0.81 -34.75
C ASP A 659 -11.86 1.71 -33.69
N PRO A 660 -10.89 2.56 -34.07
CA PRO A 660 -10.15 3.42 -33.15
C PRO A 660 -11.02 4.40 -32.36
N PHE A 661 -12.25 4.66 -32.83
CA PHE A 661 -13.18 5.65 -32.27
C PHE A 661 -14.56 5.07 -31.95
N GLY A 662 -14.68 3.74 -31.90
CA GLY A 662 -15.96 3.04 -31.77
C GLY A 662 -16.60 3.11 -30.39
N ASN A 663 -15.85 3.44 -29.33
CA ASN A 663 -16.36 3.52 -27.96
C ASN A 663 -16.14 4.89 -27.34
N MET A 664 -16.80 5.15 -26.20
CA MET A 664 -16.58 6.34 -25.36
C MET A 664 -15.96 5.93 -24.03
N HIS A 665 -14.94 6.66 -23.56
CA HIS A 665 -14.35 6.49 -22.23
C HIS A 665 -14.16 7.86 -21.57
N LYS A 666 -14.03 7.87 -20.24
CA LYS A 666 -13.89 9.10 -19.46
C LYS A 666 -12.42 9.45 -19.23
N ILE A 667 -12.10 10.74 -19.30
CA ILE A 667 -10.77 11.29 -19.01
C ILE A 667 -10.87 12.53 -18.11
N VAL A 668 -9.92 12.71 -17.19
CA VAL A 668 -9.72 13.95 -16.46
C VAL A 668 -8.92 14.93 -17.32
N GLY A 669 -9.50 16.07 -17.66
CA GLY A 669 -8.81 17.13 -18.39
C GLY A 669 -7.91 18.00 -17.50
N ASN A 670 -7.11 18.87 -18.13
CA ASN A 670 -6.21 19.80 -17.42
C ASN A 670 -6.94 20.82 -16.53
N ASP A 671 -8.22 21.07 -16.76
CA ASP A 671 -9.07 21.88 -15.89
C ASP A 671 -9.70 21.10 -14.72
N GLY A 672 -9.38 19.80 -14.59
CA GLY A 672 -9.93 18.92 -13.57
C GLY A 672 -11.34 18.40 -13.87
N VAL A 673 -11.92 18.73 -15.03
CA VAL A 673 -13.25 18.27 -15.43
C VAL A 673 -13.16 16.91 -16.12
N VAL A 674 -14.00 15.96 -15.69
CA VAL A 674 -14.15 14.65 -16.34
C VAL A 674 -14.96 14.83 -17.63
N ARG A 675 -14.41 14.35 -18.75
CA ARG A 675 -15.03 14.39 -20.08
C ARG A 675 -15.12 13.01 -20.69
N GLU A 676 -16.14 12.78 -21.51
CA GLU A 676 -16.17 11.61 -22.39
C GLU A 676 -15.46 11.90 -23.70
N VAL A 677 -14.58 10.99 -24.11
CA VAL A 677 -13.82 11.08 -25.36
C VAL A 677 -13.96 9.77 -26.14
N LYS A 678 -13.87 9.87 -27.47
CA LYS A 678 -13.90 8.70 -28.35
C LYS A 678 -12.67 7.83 -28.11
N SER A 679 -12.82 6.53 -28.31
CA SER A 679 -11.82 5.52 -27.98
C SER A 679 -12.07 4.19 -28.69
N LEU A 680 -11.22 3.20 -28.43
CA LEU A 680 -11.19 1.90 -29.09
C LEU A 680 -12.45 1.06 -28.88
N ALA A 681 -13.04 0.62 -29.98
CA ALA A 681 -13.71 -0.67 -30.05
C ALA A 681 -12.73 -1.71 -30.63
N PHE A 682 -12.34 -2.67 -29.80
CA PHE A 682 -11.40 -3.72 -30.17
C PHE A 682 -12.15 -4.95 -30.66
N ARG A 683 -11.50 -5.78 -31.49
CA ARG A 683 -12.09 -7.00 -32.06
C ARG A 683 -12.72 -7.90 -31.00
N ALA A 684 -13.91 -8.43 -31.30
CA ALA A 684 -14.67 -9.32 -30.41
C ALA A 684 -14.23 -10.80 -30.49
N GLY A 685 -13.36 -11.14 -31.44
CA GLY A 685 -12.88 -12.50 -31.67
C GLY A 685 -11.40 -12.54 -32.03
N GLU A 686 -10.87 -13.75 -32.13
CA GLU A 686 -9.46 -13.99 -32.45
C GLU A 686 -9.12 -13.54 -33.88
N CYS A 687 -7.92 -13.00 -34.05
CA CYS A 687 -7.41 -12.67 -35.37
C CYS A 687 -7.02 -13.98 -36.10
N PRO A 688 -7.49 -14.21 -37.34
CA PRO A 688 -7.09 -15.39 -38.13
C PRO A 688 -5.60 -15.40 -38.50
N VAL A 689 -4.91 -14.27 -38.33
CA VAL A 689 -3.46 -14.13 -38.56
C VAL A 689 -2.76 -13.88 -37.21
N PRO A 690 -2.33 -14.94 -36.51
CA PRO A 690 -1.80 -14.80 -35.17
C PRO A 690 -0.50 -13.97 -35.17
N PRO A 691 -0.31 -13.07 -34.19
CA PRO A 691 0.87 -12.21 -34.12
C PRO A 691 2.17 -12.99 -33.88
N VAL A 692 2.12 -14.25 -33.43
CA VAL A 692 3.32 -15.10 -33.24
C VAL A 692 4.17 -15.22 -34.51
N ARG A 693 3.53 -15.27 -35.69
CA ARG A 693 4.23 -15.33 -36.99
C ARG A 693 5.15 -14.13 -37.23
N LEU A 694 4.89 -13.00 -36.58
CA LEU A 694 5.69 -11.79 -36.73
C LEU A 694 7.13 -12.00 -36.28
N HIS A 695 7.31 -12.62 -35.11
CA HIS A 695 8.64 -12.87 -34.56
C HIS A 695 9.41 -13.87 -35.43
N ASP A 696 8.77 -14.97 -35.83
CA ASP A 696 9.40 -15.99 -36.68
C ASP A 696 9.88 -15.40 -38.02
N THR A 697 9.04 -14.58 -38.67
CA THR A 697 9.41 -13.96 -39.94
C THR A 697 10.54 -12.95 -39.78
N LEU A 698 10.47 -12.04 -38.79
CA LEU A 698 11.52 -11.03 -38.55
C LEU A 698 12.88 -11.67 -38.26
N ARG A 699 12.87 -12.80 -37.55
CA ARG A 699 14.07 -13.57 -37.26
C ARG A 699 14.60 -14.28 -38.51
N ALA A 700 13.73 -14.90 -39.30
CA ALA A 700 14.11 -15.59 -40.53
C ALA A 700 14.67 -14.63 -41.60
N THR A 701 14.19 -13.39 -41.64
CA THR A 701 14.65 -12.35 -42.58
C THR A 701 15.85 -11.54 -42.09
N GLY A 702 16.32 -11.77 -40.86
CA GLY A 702 17.45 -11.05 -40.28
C GLY A 702 17.17 -9.58 -39.96
N GLN A 703 15.89 -9.19 -39.84
CA GLN A 703 15.47 -7.81 -39.55
C GLN A 703 15.47 -7.49 -38.04
N GLU A 704 15.49 -8.52 -37.20
CA GLU A 704 15.53 -8.42 -35.74
C GLU A 704 16.95 -8.66 -35.21
N ARG A 705 17.48 -7.72 -34.40
CA ARG A 705 18.68 -7.96 -33.62
C ARG A 705 18.31 -8.65 -32.32
N TYR A 706 19.16 -9.59 -31.90
CA TYR A 706 18.88 -10.43 -30.75
C TYR A 706 20.08 -10.53 -29.82
N GLY A 707 19.84 -10.54 -28.51
CA GLY A 707 20.88 -10.63 -27.51
C GLY A 707 20.33 -10.88 -26.11
N ARG A 708 21.23 -11.05 -25.14
CA ARG A 708 20.87 -11.13 -23.73
C ARG A 708 21.06 -9.79 -23.05
N ILE A 709 20.11 -9.43 -22.19
CA ILE A 709 20.20 -8.29 -21.27
C ILE A 709 19.88 -8.81 -19.88
N GLY A 710 20.82 -8.66 -18.94
CA GLY A 710 20.70 -9.34 -17.64
C GLY A 710 20.69 -10.86 -17.84
N ASP A 711 19.66 -11.52 -17.32
CA ASP A 711 19.49 -12.97 -17.39
C ASP A 711 18.41 -13.40 -18.41
N THR A 712 17.84 -12.45 -19.16
CA THR A 712 16.81 -12.71 -20.18
C THR A 712 17.27 -12.38 -21.60
N GLU A 713 16.53 -12.92 -22.56
CA GLU A 713 16.64 -12.56 -23.97
C GLU A 713 15.88 -11.26 -24.26
N ALA A 714 16.40 -10.51 -25.22
CA ALA A 714 15.84 -9.26 -25.69
C ALA A 714 16.04 -9.11 -27.20
N SER A 715 15.13 -8.38 -27.84
CA SER A 715 15.22 -8.10 -29.26
C SER A 715 14.95 -6.65 -29.60
N LEU A 716 15.62 -6.19 -30.67
CA LEU A 716 15.56 -4.82 -31.15
C LEU A 716 15.28 -4.85 -32.66
N VAL A 717 14.19 -4.22 -33.08
CA VAL A 717 13.76 -4.15 -34.48
C VAL A 717 13.43 -2.72 -34.86
N LYS A 718 13.65 -2.38 -36.14
CA LYS A 718 13.21 -1.10 -36.68
C LYS A 718 11.69 -1.12 -36.85
N GLY A 719 11.00 -0.06 -36.41
CA GLY A 719 9.54 0.00 -36.42
C GLY A 719 8.94 -0.24 -37.81
N ILE A 720 9.56 0.32 -38.85
CA ILE A 720 9.10 0.17 -40.23
C ILE A 720 9.21 -1.27 -40.76
N ASP A 721 10.21 -2.03 -40.33
CA ASP A 721 10.41 -3.42 -40.76
C ASP A 721 9.35 -4.35 -40.14
N LEU A 722 9.05 -4.14 -38.85
CA LEU A 722 7.96 -4.82 -38.17
C LEU A 722 6.61 -4.48 -38.82
N TRP A 723 6.37 -3.21 -39.14
CA TRP A 723 5.16 -2.75 -39.80
C TRP A 723 4.98 -3.37 -41.19
N ASN A 724 6.01 -3.34 -42.03
CA ASN A 724 5.99 -3.95 -43.37
C ASN A 724 5.71 -5.45 -43.31
N THR A 725 6.40 -6.16 -42.41
CA THR A 725 6.23 -7.60 -42.22
C THR A 725 4.81 -7.93 -41.80
N ARG A 726 4.25 -7.19 -40.82
CA ARG A 726 2.87 -7.42 -40.38
C ARG A 726 1.87 -7.10 -41.50
N ARG A 727 2.05 -6.03 -42.27
CA ARG A 727 1.17 -5.73 -43.41
C ARG A 727 1.18 -6.85 -44.45
N ALA A 728 2.36 -7.40 -44.76
CA ALA A 728 2.48 -8.53 -45.68
C ALA A 728 1.71 -9.77 -45.20
N HIS A 729 1.66 -10.03 -43.88
CA HIS A 729 0.88 -11.12 -43.31
C HIS A 729 -0.65 -10.90 -43.40
N LEU A 730 -1.10 -9.65 -43.49
CA LEU A 730 -2.51 -9.27 -43.33
C LEU A 730 -3.22 -8.90 -44.64
N LYS A 731 -2.48 -8.47 -45.67
CA LYS A 731 -3.04 -7.87 -46.91
C LYS A 731 -4.12 -8.72 -47.59
N ASP A 732 -4.00 -10.05 -47.53
CA ASP A 732 -4.90 -10.99 -48.21
C ASP A 732 -6.02 -11.51 -47.28
N VAL A 733 -6.01 -11.13 -45.99
CA VAL A 733 -6.92 -11.66 -44.95
C VAL A 733 -7.79 -10.57 -44.33
N CYS A 734 -7.23 -9.40 -44.02
CA CYS A 734 -7.97 -8.31 -43.36
C CYS A 734 -9.20 -7.81 -44.15
N PRO A 735 -9.13 -7.61 -45.49
CA PRO A 735 -10.25 -7.07 -46.25
C PRO A 735 -11.51 -7.96 -46.24
N SER A 736 -11.34 -9.27 -46.08
CA SER A 736 -12.43 -10.27 -46.04
C SER A 736 -12.72 -10.80 -44.63
N CYS A 737 -12.04 -10.28 -43.61
CA CYS A 737 -12.17 -10.73 -42.23
C CYS A 737 -13.61 -10.53 -41.72
N THR A 738 -14.19 -11.55 -41.09
CA THR A 738 -15.55 -11.53 -40.54
C THR A 738 -15.62 -11.04 -39.10
N VAL A 739 -14.47 -10.93 -38.41
CA VAL A 739 -14.40 -10.41 -37.04
C VAL A 739 -14.80 -8.94 -37.03
N ARG A 740 -15.59 -8.53 -36.05
CA ARG A 740 -16.08 -7.16 -35.87
C ARG A 740 -15.67 -6.59 -34.52
N PRO A 741 -15.67 -5.26 -34.35
CA PRO A 741 -15.33 -4.63 -33.08
C PRO A 741 -16.41 -4.91 -32.04
N ASN A 742 -16.01 -5.01 -30.78
CA ASN A 742 -16.90 -5.03 -29.65
C ASN A 742 -17.23 -3.60 -29.23
N TYR A 743 -18.40 -3.13 -29.64
CA TYR A 743 -18.96 -1.86 -29.20
C TYR A 743 -19.54 -2.04 -27.80
N ALA A 744 -19.17 -1.16 -26.87
CA ALA A 744 -19.75 -1.15 -25.54
C ALA A 744 -21.28 -0.99 -25.68
N LYS A 745 -22.04 -1.88 -25.04
CA LYS A 745 -23.50 -1.73 -25.01
C LYS A 745 -23.82 -0.37 -24.40
N ALA A 746 -24.62 0.43 -25.08
CA ALA A 746 -25.14 1.68 -24.51
C ALA A 746 -25.78 1.33 -23.17
N VAL A 747 -25.19 1.80 -22.07
CA VAL A 747 -25.75 1.60 -20.73
C VAL A 747 -27.08 2.35 -20.74
N GLY A 748 -28.18 1.61 -20.62
CA GLY A 748 -29.51 2.19 -20.50
C GLY A 748 -29.52 3.22 -19.37
N ARG A 749 -30.01 4.42 -19.70
CA ARG A 749 -30.11 5.57 -18.81
C ARG A 749 -30.84 5.28 -17.51
#